data_AF-A0A9P4GPZ4-F1
#
_entry.id   AF-A0A9P4GPZ4-F1
#
_cell.length_a   1.000
_cell.length_b   1.000
_cell.length_c   1.000
_cell.angle_alpha   90.00
_cell.angle_beta   90.00
_cell.angle_gamma   90.00
#
_symmetry.space_group_name_H-M   'P 1'
#
loop_
_entity.id
_entity.type
_entity.pdbx_description
1 polymer ?
#
loop_
_entity_poly.entity_id
_entity_poly.type
_entity_poly.pdbx_seq_one_letter_code
_entity_poly.pdbx_strand_id
1 'polypeptide(L)'
;MVPKAPSREALILLRHTIRPSIAVRSQAQCRLLSTTGRASLLPQTRTHPSRQSSRNAATFTHSHHAEAVSIISTAVEPSSADFKENKRQMDEATENLVNLHNKIAQGGPQKAKDKHLQRGKMLVRDRITALIDPGTPFLELSQMAGYDMYPGEDVPAGGIVTGIGTVNGIQCVVVANDATVKGGTYYPVTVKKHLRAQTIAQENRLPCIYLVDSGGANLPNQADVFPDVNHFGRIFYNQARMSSMGIPQISVVMGPCTAGGAYVPSMSDENIIVENQGHIFLAGPPLVKAATGEVVSAEDLGGGKLHSEISGVTDYLAVDDAHALVLARRSVGNLNWHRNQTASSQASYQEPLYDPQELSGIAGTNLRRQIPIHEVIARIVDGSSFSEFKPLYGSTLVTGFAKIYGQPVGIVANNGILFSESSLKGAHFVQLCGKRHIPLVFLQNISGFMVGQDAEKGGIAKNGAKLVTAVSCVDVPKFTVVVGSSAGAGNYGMCGRAYSPRLLFTWPNAKTSVMGAEQLSSVMEAVGKQADPALKARIEHESEATFGSARLWDDGIIPPEHTRRVLGIGLQMACGGQNKGVEKESTWDSIKDVASKVAKQLVAQYATIDDKGAHVLGGYPGILYPPYYWWQAGAMFGTLLDYWHYTGDDQYNDMVREGLIHQFGEHKDLMPSNQSKNEGNDDQVFWAYSMIAAAEYKFPDPPPDQPGWLAMTQSVFNQFVGRYNKEVADGNCGGGMRWQIFPWLNGWTYKNTASNGGLFHLGARLAMYTKNDTYAKFAEKAFDWMSQSPLLPGDGQVYDGTSMTTNPPCKDADKTPWTYNYGIMIAGSAYMYNYTNGAEKWKTALTNFLKQSERFFPDQFGGVMYEVCEPKDLCNKDQESFKAYLSRWLAVAIQMAPFTHDLIMPHLLKSAVAAAQTCEGPSQHNGGPHQCGMRWFQPGFDGKGGVGTQMTALNIISVLNVDRVPAPYSSNTGGSSKGDPGLGSGGDQERLPTVDGKITTADKAGAAIVTIIMVVTTLAGVWWMVL
;
A
#
# COMPACT_ATOMS: atom_id res chain seq x y z
N MET A 1 1.87 -25.16 -4.11
CA MET A 1 0.97 -24.81 -2.99
C MET A 1 0.72 -23.32 -3.05
N VAL A 2 -0.54 -22.90 -2.99
CA VAL A 2 -0.91 -21.48 -2.96
C VAL A 2 -0.38 -20.87 -1.64
N PRO A 3 0.37 -19.76 -1.66
CA PRO A 3 0.90 -19.16 -0.45
C PRO A 3 -0.26 -18.69 0.44
N LYS A 4 -0.32 -19.19 1.68
CA LYS A 4 -1.25 -18.67 2.70
C LYS A 4 -0.80 -17.27 3.09
N ALA A 5 -1.71 -16.31 3.03
CA ALA A 5 -1.44 -14.96 3.52
C ALA A 5 -1.19 -14.98 5.04
N PRO A 6 -0.33 -14.08 5.59
CA PRO A 6 -0.21 -13.91 7.04
C PRO A 6 -1.57 -13.59 7.65
N SER A 7 -1.77 -14.00 8.92
CA SER A 7 -3.09 -13.89 9.56
C SER A 7 -3.56 -12.43 9.63
N ARG A 8 -4.88 -12.24 9.53
CA ARG A 8 -5.56 -10.94 9.58
C ARG A 8 -5.20 -10.15 10.85
N GLU A 9 -4.88 -10.83 11.95
CA GLU A 9 -4.46 -10.19 13.22
C GLU A 9 -3.07 -9.50 13.12
N ALA A 10 -2.13 -10.06 12.34
CA ALA A 10 -0.78 -9.53 12.13
C ALA A 10 -0.77 -8.08 11.62
N LEU A 11 -1.61 -7.89 10.61
CA LEU A 11 -1.67 -6.68 9.77
C LEU A 11 -2.50 -5.58 10.44
N ILE A 12 -3.49 -5.97 11.25
CA ILE A 12 -4.30 -5.05 12.06
C ILE A 12 -3.47 -4.41 13.18
N LEU A 13 -2.56 -5.17 13.79
CA LEU A 13 -1.83 -4.74 14.97
C LEU A 13 -0.64 -3.79 14.66
N LEU A 14 0.09 -3.97 13.55
CA LEU A 14 1.24 -3.14 13.12
C LEU A 14 0.89 -1.69 12.70
N ARG A 15 -0.40 -1.41 12.63
CA ARG A 15 -0.99 -0.19 12.09
C ARG A 15 -1.20 0.88 13.15
N HIS A 16 -1.42 0.46 14.40
CA HIS A 16 -1.72 1.35 15.53
C HIS A 16 -0.48 2.00 16.15
N THR A 17 0.72 1.70 15.62
CA THR A 17 1.95 1.67 16.41
C THR A 17 2.98 2.73 15.95
N ILE A 18 2.85 3.25 14.73
CA ILE A 18 3.60 4.41 14.22
C ILE A 18 2.65 5.60 14.03
N ARG A 19 1.93 5.97 15.09
CA ARG A 19 1.42 7.33 15.26
C ARG A 19 2.13 7.90 16.47
N PRO A 20 2.61 9.16 16.44
CA PRO A 20 3.00 9.81 17.68
C PRO A 20 1.81 9.72 18.63
N SER A 21 2.06 9.22 19.83
CA SER A 21 1.11 9.33 20.94
C SER A 21 0.58 10.78 20.98
N ILE A 22 -0.66 10.98 20.53
CA ILE A 22 -1.43 12.15 20.95
C ILE A 22 -1.79 11.82 22.39
N ALA A 23 -0.82 12.03 23.27
CA ALA A 23 -1.04 12.15 24.68
C ALA A 23 -2.17 13.17 24.86
N VAL A 24 -3.26 12.66 25.42
CA VAL A 24 -4.35 13.35 26.10
C VAL A 24 -3.97 14.79 26.48
N ARG A 25 -4.15 15.75 25.56
CA ARG A 25 -4.23 17.16 25.92
C ARG A 25 -5.68 17.44 26.26
N SER A 26 -5.96 17.27 27.55
CA SER A 26 -6.73 18.18 28.40
C SER A 26 -7.74 19.06 27.68
N GLN A 27 -9.02 18.83 28.01
CA GLN A 27 -10.14 19.76 27.81
C GLN A 27 -9.72 21.21 28.07
N ALA A 28 -9.57 22.01 27.02
CA ALA A 28 -9.57 23.46 27.16
C ALA A 28 -11.02 23.89 27.39
N GLN A 29 -11.41 23.98 28.66
CA GLN A 29 -12.61 24.67 29.10
C GLN A 29 -12.63 26.07 28.50
N CYS A 30 -13.62 26.34 27.66
CA CYS A 30 -13.95 27.66 27.17
C CYS A 30 -14.46 28.49 28.36
N ARG A 31 -13.56 29.25 29.02
CA ARG A 31 -13.98 30.28 29.97
C ARG A 31 -14.38 31.53 29.18
N LEU A 32 -15.69 31.77 29.13
CA LEU A 32 -16.30 33.07 28.87
C LEU A 32 -15.68 34.10 29.82
N LEU A 33 -14.96 35.08 29.27
CA LEU A 33 -14.61 36.30 29.99
C LEU A 33 -15.55 37.40 29.49
N SER A 34 -16.55 37.70 30.33
CA SER A 34 -17.34 38.92 30.29
C SER A 34 -16.43 40.11 30.62
N THR A 35 -16.33 41.08 29.73
CA THR A 35 -15.69 42.37 30.01
C THR A 35 -16.74 43.46 30.23
N THR A 36 -17.12 43.66 31.49
CA THR A 36 -17.61 44.95 31.98
C THR A 36 -16.43 45.73 32.54
N GLY A 37 -16.18 46.95 32.05
CA GLY A 37 -15.06 47.75 32.57
C GLY A 37 -14.92 49.15 31.96
N ARG A 38 -15.79 50.06 32.43
CA ARG A 38 -15.64 51.52 32.63
C ARG A 38 -14.56 52.32 31.88
N ALA A 39 -15.05 53.42 31.29
CA ALA A 39 -14.29 54.57 30.82
C ALA A 39 -13.60 55.36 31.95
N SER A 40 -12.42 55.91 31.67
CA SER A 40 -11.85 57.08 32.36
C SER A 40 -11.09 57.97 31.38
N LEU A 41 -11.38 59.27 31.44
CA LEU A 41 -10.83 60.37 30.65
C LEU A 41 -9.54 60.95 31.27
N LEU A 42 -8.81 61.70 30.42
CA LEU A 42 -7.79 62.76 30.67
C LEU A 42 -6.30 62.36 30.51
N PRO A 43 -5.38 63.33 30.23
CA PRO A 43 -5.35 64.20 29.05
C PRO A 43 -3.94 64.28 28.39
N GLN A 44 -3.90 64.92 27.22
CA GLN A 44 -2.71 65.16 26.37
C GLN A 44 -1.48 65.74 27.10
N THR A 45 -0.30 65.22 26.75
CA THR A 45 0.96 65.98 26.75
C THR A 45 1.70 65.76 25.43
N ARG A 46 1.92 66.86 24.71
CA ARG A 46 2.74 66.95 23.49
C ARG A 46 4.22 66.81 23.83
N THR A 47 4.93 65.95 23.12
CA THR A 47 6.36 66.11 22.81
C THR A 47 6.62 65.65 21.37
N HIS A 48 7.06 66.56 20.51
CA HIS A 48 7.80 66.22 19.30
C HIS A 48 9.21 65.78 19.72
N PRO A 49 9.84 64.77 19.09
CA PRO A 49 10.64 65.10 17.90
C PRO A 49 10.84 63.97 16.87
N SER A 50 11.45 64.38 15.76
CA SER A 50 12.08 63.60 14.69
C SER A 50 11.17 63.07 13.58
N ARG A 51 11.32 63.71 12.40
CA ARG A 51 10.99 63.12 11.11
C ARG A 51 11.86 61.88 10.91
N GLN A 52 11.35 60.72 11.30
CA GLN A 52 11.62 59.50 10.57
C GLN A 52 10.45 59.27 9.64
N SER A 53 10.72 59.26 8.33
CA SER A 53 9.80 58.72 7.34
C SER A 53 9.67 57.21 7.58
N SER A 54 8.95 56.81 8.62
CA SER A 54 8.42 55.46 8.72
C SER A 54 7.37 55.34 7.62
N ARG A 55 7.66 54.57 6.56
CA ARG A 55 6.58 54.07 5.72
C ARG A 55 5.56 53.41 6.66
N ASN A 56 4.30 53.84 6.60
CA ASN A 56 3.19 53.11 7.20
C ASN A 56 3.06 51.78 6.45
N ALA A 57 3.95 50.83 6.73
CA ALA A 57 3.94 49.52 6.13
C ALA A 57 3.33 48.54 7.13
N ALA A 58 2.03 48.29 6.94
CA ALA A 58 1.33 47.02 7.12
C ALA A 58 -0.14 47.30 7.51
N THR A 59 -0.98 47.63 6.53
CA THR A 59 -2.42 47.37 6.68
C THR A 59 -2.61 45.86 6.65
N PHE A 60 -3.19 45.30 7.70
CA PHE A 60 -3.61 43.91 7.73
C PHE A 60 -4.57 43.66 6.55
N THR A 61 -4.17 42.85 5.57
CA THR A 61 -5.05 42.44 4.48
C THR A 61 -6.01 41.39 5.01
N HIS A 62 -7.24 41.80 5.32
CA HIS A 62 -8.27 40.89 5.77
C HIS A 62 -8.59 39.83 4.71
N SER A 63 -8.99 38.63 5.15
CA SER A 63 -9.39 37.52 4.28
C SER A 63 -10.51 37.88 3.31
N HIS A 64 -11.42 38.79 3.68
CA HIS A 64 -12.51 39.24 2.80
C HIS A 64 -12.01 39.96 1.54
N HIS A 65 -10.81 40.56 1.55
CA HIS A 65 -10.23 41.14 0.33
C HIS A 65 -9.84 40.05 -0.68
N ALA A 66 -9.30 38.92 -0.22
CA ALA A 66 -8.96 37.78 -1.07
C ALA A 66 -10.23 37.11 -1.64
N GLU A 67 -11.31 37.10 -0.86
CA GLU A 67 -12.62 36.62 -1.28
C GLU A 67 -13.23 37.55 -2.35
N ALA A 68 -13.21 38.88 -2.12
CA ALA A 68 -13.76 39.86 -3.06
C ALA A 68 -13.13 39.80 -4.46
N VAL A 69 -11.82 39.55 -4.57
CA VAL A 69 -11.15 39.41 -5.89
C VAL A 69 -11.38 38.05 -6.56
N SER A 70 -11.94 37.08 -5.84
CA SER A 70 -12.23 35.73 -6.36
C SER A 70 -13.66 35.58 -6.86
N ILE A 71 -14.55 36.55 -6.61
CA ILE A 71 -15.95 36.48 -7.06
C ILE A 71 -16.01 36.65 -8.58
N ILE A 72 -16.60 35.67 -9.27
CA ILE A 72 -16.87 35.78 -10.71
C ILE A 72 -18.05 36.75 -10.90
N SER A 73 -17.82 37.83 -11.65
CA SER A 73 -18.89 38.73 -12.10
C SER A 73 -19.55 38.16 -13.35
N THR A 74 -20.88 37.99 -13.34
CA THR A 74 -21.60 37.47 -14.50
C THR A 74 -21.72 38.54 -15.58
N ALA A 75 -21.56 38.13 -16.84
CA ALA A 75 -21.88 38.92 -18.03
C ALA A 75 -23.15 38.42 -18.73
N VAL A 76 -23.84 37.43 -18.15
CA VAL A 76 -25.05 36.82 -18.73
C VAL A 76 -26.24 37.74 -18.49
N GLU A 77 -26.96 38.05 -19.56
CA GLU A 77 -28.24 38.75 -19.51
C GLU A 77 -29.39 37.77 -19.82
N PRO A 78 -30.17 37.32 -18.83
CA PRO A 78 -31.27 36.36 -19.05
C PRO A 78 -32.37 36.87 -19.99
N SER A 79 -32.47 38.20 -20.18
CA SER A 79 -33.41 38.82 -21.11
C SER A 79 -32.98 38.78 -22.58
N SER A 80 -31.71 38.49 -22.87
CA SER A 80 -31.15 38.49 -24.21
C SER A 80 -31.77 37.41 -25.12
N ALA A 81 -31.77 37.66 -26.43
CA ALA A 81 -32.34 36.73 -27.40
C ALA A 81 -31.56 35.41 -27.46
N ASP A 82 -30.23 35.46 -27.40
CA ASP A 82 -29.37 34.27 -27.42
C ASP A 82 -29.58 33.39 -26.18
N PHE A 83 -29.70 33.99 -24.98
CA PHE A 83 -29.99 33.23 -23.77
C PHE A 83 -31.34 32.51 -23.84
N LYS A 84 -32.38 33.22 -24.30
CA LYS A 84 -33.73 32.65 -24.44
C LYS A 84 -33.78 31.50 -25.44
N GLU A 85 -33.07 31.62 -26.57
CA GLU A 85 -33.02 30.55 -27.56
C GLU A 85 -32.21 29.35 -27.08
N ASN A 86 -31.05 29.57 -26.45
CA ASN A 86 -30.27 28.49 -25.82
C ASN A 86 -31.11 27.76 -24.77
N LYS A 87 -31.82 28.52 -23.91
CA LYS A 87 -32.69 27.98 -22.87
C LYS A 87 -33.80 27.15 -23.49
N ARG A 88 -34.51 27.67 -24.49
CA ARG A 88 -35.57 26.93 -25.20
C ARG A 88 -35.08 25.59 -25.75
N GLN A 89 -33.94 25.57 -26.43
CA GLN A 89 -33.35 24.35 -27.00
C GLN A 89 -32.90 23.34 -25.94
N MET A 90 -32.26 23.82 -24.86
CA MET A 90 -31.82 22.95 -23.77
C MET A 90 -33.00 22.41 -22.96
N ASP A 91 -34.01 23.24 -22.69
CA ASP A 91 -35.21 22.84 -21.98
C ASP A 91 -35.98 21.77 -22.79
N GLU A 92 -36.07 21.90 -24.12
CA GLU A 92 -36.62 20.87 -25.02
C GLU A 92 -35.81 19.56 -24.98
N ALA A 93 -34.48 19.63 -25.04
CA ALA A 93 -33.61 18.45 -24.92
C ALA A 93 -33.76 17.76 -23.55
N THR A 94 -33.90 18.56 -22.49
CA THR A 94 -34.10 18.07 -21.11
C THR A 94 -35.48 17.45 -20.94
N GLU A 95 -36.53 18.03 -21.51
CA GLU A 95 -37.88 17.47 -21.48
C GLU A 95 -37.94 16.11 -22.22
N ASN A 96 -37.30 16.01 -23.38
CA ASN A 96 -37.18 14.74 -24.10
C ASN A 96 -36.46 13.67 -23.27
N LEU A 97 -35.39 14.05 -22.57
CA LEU A 97 -34.67 13.17 -21.65
C LEU A 97 -35.55 12.72 -20.48
N VAL A 98 -36.30 13.64 -19.87
CA VAL A 98 -37.22 13.35 -18.76
C VAL A 98 -38.32 12.40 -19.21
N ASN A 99 -38.91 12.62 -20.39
CA ASN A 99 -39.92 11.73 -20.97
C ASN A 99 -39.36 10.32 -21.22
N LEU A 100 -38.15 10.23 -21.77
CA LEU A 100 -37.47 8.96 -21.96
C LEU A 100 -37.17 8.26 -20.63
N HIS A 101 -36.66 9.00 -19.64
CA HIS A 101 -36.40 8.48 -18.31
C HIS A 101 -37.69 7.97 -17.66
N ASN A 102 -38.80 8.72 -17.75
CA ASN A 102 -40.10 8.30 -17.23
C ASN A 102 -40.58 7.01 -17.88
N LYS A 103 -40.37 6.83 -19.20
CA LYS A 103 -40.67 5.57 -19.89
C LYS A 103 -39.81 4.42 -19.36
N ILE A 104 -38.50 4.61 -19.24
CA ILE A 104 -37.56 3.58 -18.73
C ILE A 104 -37.85 3.24 -17.27
N ALA A 105 -38.23 4.23 -16.45
CA ALA A 105 -38.54 4.05 -15.04
C ALA A 105 -39.76 3.14 -14.81
N GLN A 106 -40.62 2.95 -15.82
CA GLN A 106 -41.76 2.02 -15.75
C GLN A 106 -41.33 0.54 -15.72
N GLY A 107 -40.06 0.22 -16.02
CA GLY A 107 -39.55 -1.15 -16.03
C GLY A 107 -40.15 -2.00 -17.15
N GLY A 108 -40.47 -3.26 -16.85
CA GLY A 108 -41.04 -4.19 -17.82
C GLY A 108 -42.48 -3.87 -18.25
N PRO A 109 -43.02 -4.61 -19.24
CA PRO A 109 -44.39 -4.45 -19.72
C PRO A 109 -45.43 -4.57 -18.60
N GLN A 110 -46.58 -3.90 -18.74
CA GLN A 110 -47.64 -3.89 -17.70
C GLN A 110 -48.04 -5.30 -17.24
N LYS A 111 -48.21 -6.25 -18.17
CA LYS A 111 -48.51 -7.65 -17.86
C LYS A 111 -47.47 -8.31 -16.93
N ALA A 112 -46.19 -7.97 -17.06
CA ALA A 112 -45.12 -8.49 -16.21
C ALA A 112 -45.19 -7.87 -14.81
N LYS A 113 -45.48 -6.57 -14.71
CA LYS A 113 -45.70 -5.87 -13.44
C LYS A 113 -46.91 -6.41 -12.68
N ASP A 114 -48.04 -6.59 -13.36
CA ASP A 114 -49.26 -7.14 -12.75
C ASP A 114 -49.00 -8.54 -12.20
N LYS A 115 -48.28 -9.38 -12.97
CA LYS A 115 -47.86 -10.72 -12.52
C LYS A 115 -46.90 -10.67 -11.33
N HIS A 116 -46.02 -9.68 -11.26
CA HIS A 116 -45.10 -9.48 -10.14
C HIS A 116 -45.86 -9.08 -8.87
N LEU A 117 -46.80 -8.14 -8.98
CA LEU A 117 -47.66 -7.70 -7.87
C LEU A 117 -48.62 -8.79 -7.40
N GLN A 118 -49.20 -9.58 -8.32
CA GLN A 118 -50.05 -10.74 -8.00
C GLN A 118 -49.32 -11.80 -7.17
N ARG A 119 -47.99 -11.83 -7.20
CA ARG A 119 -47.15 -12.71 -6.38
C ARG A 119 -46.82 -12.12 -5.01
N GLY A 120 -47.40 -10.97 -4.65
CA GLY A 120 -47.16 -10.30 -3.37
C GLY A 120 -45.84 -9.53 -3.30
N LYS A 121 -45.15 -9.34 -4.43
CA LYS A 121 -43.81 -8.73 -4.47
C LYS A 121 -43.88 -7.22 -4.71
N MET A 122 -43.02 -6.46 -4.03
CA MET A 122 -42.82 -5.03 -4.30
C MET A 122 -42.05 -4.82 -5.61
N LEU A 123 -42.35 -3.75 -6.36
CA LEU A 123 -41.55 -3.38 -7.52
C LEU A 123 -40.17 -2.86 -7.08
N VAL A 124 -39.19 -2.95 -7.97
CA VAL A 124 -37.78 -2.63 -7.64
C VAL A 124 -37.60 -1.21 -7.09
N ARG A 125 -38.27 -0.21 -7.66
CA ARG A 125 -38.18 1.20 -7.22
C ARG A 125 -38.95 1.44 -5.92
N ASP A 126 -40.02 0.69 -5.67
CA ASP A 126 -40.73 0.72 -4.40
C ASP A 126 -39.86 0.14 -3.28
N ARG A 127 -39.14 -0.96 -3.56
CA ARG A 127 -38.16 -1.55 -2.62
C ARG A 127 -37.06 -0.56 -2.27
N ILE A 128 -36.48 0.13 -3.25
CA ILE A 128 -35.46 1.16 -3.01
C ILE A 128 -36.05 2.30 -2.17
N THR A 129 -37.25 2.79 -2.50
CA THR A 129 -37.93 3.87 -1.77
C THR A 129 -38.17 3.50 -0.31
N ALA A 130 -38.58 2.26 -0.04
CA ALA A 130 -38.77 1.76 1.33
C ALA A 130 -37.44 1.49 2.07
N LEU A 131 -36.35 1.23 1.36
CA LEU A 131 -35.03 0.98 1.93
C LEU A 131 -34.36 2.26 2.42
N ILE A 132 -34.41 3.34 1.63
CA ILE A 132 -33.69 4.59 1.91
C ILE A 132 -34.35 5.42 3.03
N ASP A 133 -33.56 6.28 3.67
CA ASP A 133 -34.03 7.16 4.73
C ASP A 133 -34.98 8.24 4.19
N PRO A 134 -36.14 8.46 4.83
CA PRO A 134 -37.08 9.50 4.42
C PRO A 134 -36.44 10.89 4.32
N GLY A 135 -36.74 11.61 3.23
CA GLY A 135 -36.20 12.95 2.98
C GLY A 135 -34.77 12.99 2.46
N THR A 136 -34.11 11.84 2.25
CA THR A 136 -32.77 11.76 1.65
C THR A 136 -32.84 11.52 0.14
N PRO A 137 -31.85 11.99 -0.64
CA PRO A 137 -31.82 11.76 -2.07
C PRO A 137 -31.37 10.32 -2.41
N PHE A 138 -31.85 9.81 -3.54
CA PHE A 138 -31.28 8.66 -4.23
C PHE A 138 -30.63 9.12 -5.54
N LEU A 139 -29.31 8.97 -5.64
CA LEU A 139 -28.57 9.25 -6.87
C LEU A 139 -28.57 7.97 -7.72
N GLU A 140 -29.54 7.84 -8.62
CA GLU A 140 -29.60 6.74 -9.57
C GLU A 140 -28.49 6.85 -10.62
N LEU A 141 -27.89 5.71 -10.99
CA LEU A 141 -26.77 5.62 -11.91
C LEU A 141 -27.17 4.92 -13.22
N SER A 142 -26.65 5.43 -14.33
CA SER A 142 -26.78 4.88 -15.69
C SER A 142 -28.23 4.49 -16.02
N GLN A 143 -29.15 5.45 -15.85
CA GLN A 143 -30.58 5.26 -16.04
C GLN A 143 -30.92 4.77 -17.45
N MET A 144 -30.15 5.20 -18.46
CA MET A 144 -30.37 4.87 -19.87
C MET A 144 -29.76 3.53 -20.30
N ALA A 145 -29.11 2.79 -19.40
CA ALA A 145 -28.44 1.53 -19.74
C ALA A 145 -29.36 0.60 -20.55
N GLY A 146 -28.83 0.05 -21.65
CA GLY A 146 -29.57 -0.87 -22.53
C GLY A 146 -30.55 -0.22 -23.51
N TYR A 147 -30.75 1.11 -23.44
CA TYR A 147 -31.61 1.82 -24.38
C TYR A 147 -31.11 1.67 -25.83
N ASP A 148 -31.98 1.17 -26.70
CA ASP A 148 -31.73 0.95 -28.14
C ASP A 148 -30.44 0.16 -28.44
N MET A 149 -30.10 -0.81 -27.58
CA MET A 149 -28.92 -1.66 -27.74
C MET A 149 -29.22 -3.06 -28.30
N TYR A 150 -30.41 -3.60 -28.02
CA TYR A 150 -30.77 -4.97 -28.34
C TYR A 150 -31.92 -5.00 -29.35
N PRO A 151 -31.65 -5.34 -30.63
CA PRO A 151 -32.68 -5.31 -31.67
C PRO A 151 -33.89 -6.18 -31.31
N GLY A 152 -35.08 -5.58 -31.31
CA GLY A 152 -36.34 -6.28 -31.00
C GLY A 152 -36.59 -6.57 -29.51
N GLU A 153 -35.69 -6.14 -28.62
CA GLU A 153 -35.79 -6.37 -27.18
C GLU A 153 -35.60 -5.09 -26.38
N ASP A 154 -36.60 -4.72 -25.58
CA ASP A 154 -36.49 -3.62 -24.63
C ASP A 154 -35.92 -4.13 -23.31
N VAL A 155 -34.85 -3.49 -22.84
CA VAL A 155 -34.13 -3.81 -21.60
C VAL A 155 -33.93 -2.51 -20.79
N PRO A 156 -35.03 -1.89 -20.30
CA PRO A 156 -34.97 -0.58 -19.66
C PRO A 156 -34.06 -0.61 -18.43
N ALA A 157 -33.23 0.42 -18.31
CA ALA A 157 -32.19 0.57 -17.29
C ALA A 157 -31.20 -0.62 -17.20
N GLY A 158 -31.14 -1.47 -18.22
CA GLY A 158 -30.34 -2.69 -18.24
C GLY A 158 -30.93 -3.81 -17.38
N GLY A 159 -32.20 -3.75 -16.97
CA GLY A 159 -32.84 -4.72 -16.08
C GLY A 159 -32.34 -4.66 -14.62
N ILE A 160 -31.64 -3.59 -14.25
CA ILE A 160 -31.08 -3.38 -12.91
C ILE A 160 -31.06 -1.89 -12.56
N VAL A 161 -31.56 -1.54 -11.38
CA VAL A 161 -31.49 -0.19 -10.83
C VAL A 161 -30.30 -0.13 -9.87
N THR A 162 -29.36 0.77 -10.13
CA THR A 162 -28.20 1.00 -9.28
C THR A 162 -28.17 2.45 -8.84
N GLY A 163 -27.66 2.72 -7.65
CA GLY A 163 -27.55 4.09 -7.16
C GLY A 163 -26.99 4.20 -5.76
N ILE A 164 -26.88 5.43 -5.29
CA ILE A 164 -26.40 5.75 -3.95
C ILE A 164 -27.58 6.32 -3.15
N GLY A 165 -27.89 5.68 -2.03
CA GLY A 165 -28.94 6.10 -1.11
C GLY A 165 -28.42 6.18 0.32
N THR A 166 -29.10 6.93 1.18
CA THR A 166 -28.78 6.95 2.61
C THR A 166 -29.65 5.92 3.33
N VAL A 167 -29.06 5.04 4.11
CA VAL A 167 -29.74 4.01 4.91
C VAL A 167 -29.21 4.08 6.34
N ASN A 168 -30.07 4.37 7.31
CA ASN A 168 -29.69 4.58 8.71
C ASN A 168 -28.52 5.60 8.89
N GLY A 169 -28.57 6.68 8.11
CA GLY A 169 -27.57 7.76 8.12
C GLY A 169 -26.25 7.42 7.41
N ILE A 170 -26.17 6.28 6.72
CA ILE A 170 -24.98 5.79 6.01
C ILE A 170 -25.24 5.80 4.51
N GLN A 171 -24.32 6.35 3.71
CA GLN A 171 -24.41 6.27 2.26
C GLN A 171 -24.03 4.86 1.79
N CYS A 172 -24.95 4.19 1.11
CA CYS A 172 -24.78 2.84 0.60
C CYS A 172 -24.98 2.81 -0.92
N VAL A 173 -24.24 1.94 -1.59
CA VAL A 173 -24.54 1.57 -2.97
C VAL A 173 -25.63 0.51 -2.95
N VAL A 174 -26.73 0.78 -3.65
CA VAL A 174 -27.85 -0.14 -3.81
C VAL A 174 -27.81 -0.69 -5.23
N VAL A 175 -27.92 -2.01 -5.35
CA VAL A 175 -27.99 -2.74 -6.62
C VAL A 175 -29.23 -3.63 -6.59
N ALA A 176 -30.24 -3.31 -7.39
CA ALA A 176 -31.55 -3.95 -7.32
C ALA A 176 -32.00 -4.46 -8.69
N ASN A 177 -32.25 -5.77 -8.81
CA ASN A 177 -32.72 -6.35 -10.06
C ASN A 177 -34.19 -5.98 -10.33
N ASP A 178 -34.50 -5.67 -11.58
CA ASP A 178 -35.90 -5.51 -12.01
C ASP A 178 -36.40 -6.83 -12.63
N ALA A 179 -37.06 -7.65 -11.82
CA ALA A 179 -37.63 -8.92 -12.26
C ALA A 179 -38.72 -8.77 -13.34
N THR A 180 -39.27 -7.56 -13.52
CA THR A 180 -40.28 -7.30 -14.56
C THR A 180 -39.64 -7.18 -15.95
N VAL A 181 -38.34 -6.86 -16.01
CA VAL A 181 -37.56 -6.74 -17.25
C VAL A 181 -36.94 -8.09 -17.57
N LYS A 182 -37.54 -8.83 -18.52
CA LYS A 182 -37.02 -10.14 -18.98
C LYS A 182 -36.71 -11.12 -17.84
N GLY A 183 -37.49 -11.07 -16.75
CA GLY A 183 -37.27 -11.92 -15.57
C GLY A 183 -36.07 -11.52 -14.70
N GLY A 184 -35.55 -10.30 -14.84
CA GLY A 184 -34.34 -9.83 -14.16
C GLY A 184 -33.06 -10.48 -14.68
N THR A 185 -33.08 -11.01 -15.90
CA THR A 185 -31.93 -11.72 -16.48
C THR A 185 -30.78 -10.77 -16.83
N TYR A 186 -29.54 -11.25 -16.67
CA TYR A 186 -28.36 -10.44 -16.94
C TYR A 186 -28.00 -10.44 -18.43
N TYR A 187 -28.19 -9.29 -19.08
CA TYR A 187 -27.62 -8.97 -20.38
C TYR A 187 -26.17 -8.48 -20.22
N PRO A 188 -25.38 -8.40 -21.31
CA PRO A 188 -24.02 -7.82 -21.25
C PRO A 188 -23.99 -6.44 -20.57
N VAL A 189 -24.96 -5.58 -20.86
CA VAL A 189 -25.06 -4.24 -20.24
C VAL A 189 -25.42 -4.32 -18.75
N THR A 190 -26.20 -5.31 -18.33
CA THR A 190 -26.56 -5.52 -16.91
C THR A 190 -25.32 -5.86 -16.10
N VAL A 191 -24.46 -6.75 -16.63
CA VAL A 191 -23.18 -7.10 -15.98
C VAL A 191 -22.30 -5.86 -15.86
N LYS A 192 -22.14 -5.11 -16.96
CA LYS A 192 -21.36 -3.87 -16.97
C LYS A 192 -21.87 -2.85 -15.94
N LYS A 193 -23.19 -2.71 -15.80
CA LYS A 193 -23.83 -1.81 -14.83
C LYS A 193 -23.64 -2.25 -13.39
N HIS A 194 -23.78 -3.55 -13.11
CA HIS A 194 -23.51 -4.10 -11.79
C HIS A 194 -22.03 -3.88 -11.41
N LEU A 195 -21.09 -4.22 -12.30
CA LEU A 195 -19.66 -4.02 -12.05
C LEU A 195 -19.31 -2.55 -11.84
N ARG A 196 -19.91 -1.62 -12.60
CA ARG A 196 -19.69 -0.18 -12.37
C ARG A 196 -20.17 0.27 -10.99
N ALA A 197 -21.32 -0.23 -10.52
CA ALA A 197 -21.80 0.07 -9.18
C ALA A 197 -20.82 -0.43 -8.09
N GLN A 198 -20.27 -1.64 -8.26
CA GLN A 198 -19.22 -2.16 -7.37
C GLN A 198 -17.92 -1.37 -7.45
N THR A 199 -17.50 -0.91 -8.63
CA THR A 199 -16.33 -0.02 -8.76
C THR A 199 -16.54 1.26 -7.96
N ILE A 200 -17.72 1.89 -8.08
CA ILE A 200 -18.06 3.09 -7.29
C ILE A 200 -18.06 2.78 -5.79
N ALA A 201 -18.63 1.64 -5.38
CA ALA A 201 -18.63 1.21 -3.98
C ALA A 201 -17.20 0.99 -3.45
N GLN A 202 -16.35 0.28 -4.20
CA GLN A 202 -14.99 -0.04 -3.81
C GLN A 202 -14.12 1.22 -3.72
N GLU A 203 -14.14 2.07 -4.75
CA GLU A 203 -13.33 3.28 -4.79
C GLU A 203 -13.71 4.26 -3.67
N ASN A 204 -15.00 4.39 -3.38
CA ASN A 204 -15.52 5.34 -2.38
C ASN A 204 -15.80 4.68 -1.02
N ARG A 205 -15.46 3.40 -0.85
CA ARG A 205 -15.69 2.59 0.36
C ARG A 205 -17.13 2.70 0.90
N LEU A 206 -18.10 2.42 0.05
CA LEU A 206 -19.52 2.46 0.40
C LEU A 206 -20.04 1.04 0.64
N PRO A 207 -20.77 0.77 1.75
CA PRO A 207 -21.45 -0.52 1.93
C PRO A 207 -22.37 -0.84 0.75
N CYS A 208 -22.40 -2.11 0.35
CA CYS A 208 -23.21 -2.59 -0.77
C CYS A 208 -24.47 -3.29 -0.26
N ILE A 209 -25.63 -2.95 -0.84
CA ILE A 209 -26.90 -3.63 -0.60
C ILE A 209 -27.42 -4.17 -1.93
N TYR A 210 -27.48 -5.49 -2.04
CA TYR A 210 -27.96 -6.20 -3.21
C TYR A 210 -29.42 -6.66 -3.00
N LEU A 211 -30.37 -6.09 -3.73
CA LEU A 211 -31.76 -6.57 -3.76
C LEU A 211 -31.91 -7.55 -4.92
N VAL A 212 -31.70 -8.83 -4.62
CA VAL A 212 -31.52 -9.91 -5.59
C VAL A 212 -32.87 -10.49 -6.00
N ASP A 213 -33.16 -10.45 -7.29
CA ASP A 213 -34.40 -10.96 -7.90
C ASP A 213 -34.18 -11.23 -9.39
N SER A 214 -33.41 -12.28 -9.71
CA SER A 214 -32.89 -12.53 -11.06
C SER A 214 -33.05 -13.98 -11.50
N GLY A 215 -33.64 -14.17 -12.69
CA GLY A 215 -33.74 -15.48 -13.34
C GLY A 215 -32.43 -16.06 -13.89
N GLY A 216 -31.28 -15.40 -13.70
CA GLY A 216 -29.97 -15.86 -14.17
C GLY A 216 -29.42 -15.04 -15.35
N ALA A 217 -28.55 -15.65 -16.17
CA ALA A 217 -27.95 -14.99 -17.34
C ALA A 217 -28.88 -15.00 -18.56
N ASN A 218 -28.77 -13.99 -19.41
CA ASN A 218 -29.37 -14.01 -20.74
C ASN A 218 -28.63 -15.04 -21.62
N LEU A 219 -29.21 -16.24 -21.75
CA LEU A 219 -28.58 -17.37 -22.44
C LEU A 219 -28.20 -17.10 -23.91
N PRO A 220 -29.01 -16.39 -24.73
CA PRO A 220 -28.63 -16.06 -26.10
C PRO A 220 -27.32 -15.27 -26.20
N ASN A 221 -27.05 -14.39 -25.23
CA ASN A 221 -25.83 -13.56 -25.18
C ASN A 221 -24.79 -14.09 -24.17
N GLN A 222 -24.83 -15.39 -23.81
CA GLN A 222 -23.98 -15.93 -22.74
C GLN A 222 -22.47 -15.70 -22.95
N ALA A 223 -22.00 -15.67 -24.21
CA ALA A 223 -20.60 -15.44 -24.55
C ALA A 223 -20.10 -14.06 -24.10
N ASP A 224 -21.00 -13.07 -24.06
CA ASP A 224 -20.73 -11.69 -23.62
C ASP A 224 -21.19 -11.43 -22.17
N VAL A 225 -21.58 -12.50 -21.46
CA VAL A 225 -22.06 -12.43 -20.07
C VAL A 225 -21.21 -13.27 -19.13
N PHE A 226 -20.61 -14.39 -19.58
CA PHE A 226 -19.98 -15.37 -18.69
C PHE A 226 -18.43 -15.36 -18.64
N PRO A 227 -17.68 -15.47 -19.75
CA PRO A 227 -16.30 -15.97 -19.70
C PRO A 227 -15.18 -14.96 -19.37
N ASP A 228 -15.32 -13.69 -19.76
CA ASP A 228 -14.20 -12.74 -19.73
C ASP A 228 -13.97 -12.07 -18.36
N VAL A 229 -12.84 -11.40 -18.19
CA VAL A 229 -12.40 -10.78 -16.92
C VAL A 229 -13.41 -9.79 -16.33
N ASN A 230 -14.20 -9.14 -17.17
CA ASN A 230 -15.24 -8.17 -16.79
C ASN A 230 -16.66 -8.70 -17.02
N HIS A 231 -16.82 -10.02 -17.00
CA HIS A 231 -18.11 -10.70 -17.11
C HIS A 231 -18.65 -11.10 -15.72
N PHE A 232 -19.73 -11.88 -15.67
CA PHE A 232 -20.56 -12.13 -14.49
C PHE A 232 -19.77 -12.62 -13.27
N GLY A 233 -18.75 -13.47 -13.47
CA GLY A 233 -17.89 -13.96 -12.38
C GLY A 233 -17.11 -12.86 -11.63
N ARG A 234 -16.90 -11.71 -12.27
CA ARG A 234 -16.20 -10.57 -11.64
C ARG A 234 -17.00 -9.95 -10.49
N ILE A 235 -18.33 -10.10 -10.49
CA ILE A 235 -19.20 -9.64 -9.41
C ILE A 235 -18.79 -10.28 -8.09
N PHE A 236 -18.59 -11.60 -8.09
CA PHE A 236 -18.21 -12.38 -6.92
C PHE A 236 -16.80 -12.09 -6.46
N TYR A 237 -15.86 -11.95 -7.41
CA TYR A 237 -14.50 -11.52 -7.12
C TYR A 237 -14.50 -10.17 -6.40
N ASN A 238 -15.24 -9.19 -6.91
CA ASN A 238 -15.32 -7.86 -6.30
C ASN A 238 -16.01 -7.91 -4.93
N GLN A 239 -17.08 -8.70 -4.74
CA GLN A 239 -17.72 -8.88 -3.43
C GLN A 239 -16.72 -9.40 -2.38
N ALA A 240 -16.00 -10.48 -2.68
CA ALA A 240 -15.00 -11.04 -1.77
C ALA A 240 -13.88 -10.05 -1.44
N ARG A 241 -13.40 -9.30 -2.44
CA ARG A 241 -12.36 -8.27 -2.25
C ARG A 241 -12.87 -7.10 -1.42
N MET A 242 -14.09 -6.63 -1.66
CA MET A 242 -14.69 -5.55 -0.87
C MET A 242 -14.97 -5.97 0.57
N SER A 243 -15.48 -7.19 0.79
CA SER A 243 -15.65 -7.76 2.13
C SER A 243 -14.29 -7.84 2.86
N SER A 244 -13.21 -8.31 2.19
CA SER A 244 -11.88 -8.31 2.81
C SER A 244 -11.44 -6.89 3.21
N MET A 245 -11.68 -5.90 2.34
CA MET A 245 -11.44 -4.46 2.55
C MET A 245 -12.28 -3.85 3.69
N GLY A 246 -13.16 -4.65 4.31
CA GLY A 246 -14.10 -4.24 5.34
C GLY A 246 -15.17 -3.28 4.81
N ILE A 247 -15.52 -3.42 3.52
CA ILE A 247 -16.67 -2.76 2.90
C ILE A 247 -17.84 -3.76 2.96
N PRO A 248 -18.85 -3.55 3.83
CA PRO A 248 -19.88 -4.55 4.08
C PRO A 248 -20.70 -4.90 2.83
N GLN A 249 -20.95 -6.18 2.64
CA GLN A 249 -21.78 -6.74 1.58
C GLN A 249 -23.06 -7.31 2.18
N ILE A 250 -24.22 -6.71 1.89
CA ILE A 250 -25.52 -7.16 2.39
C ILE A 250 -26.37 -7.62 1.20
N SER A 251 -26.91 -8.84 1.26
CA SER A 251 -27.83 -9.35 0.25
C SER A 251 -29.24 -9.54 0.80
N VAL A 252 -30.22 -9.24 -0.04
CA VAL A 252 -31.65 -9.45 0.21
C VAL A 252 -32.24 -10.21 -0.96
N VAL A 253 -32.48 -11.51 -0.79
CA VAL A 253 -33.02 -12.42 -1.80
C VAL A 253 -34.54 -12.36 -1.78
N MET A 254 -35.10 -11.66 -2.76
CA MET A 254 -36.52 -11.35 -2.87
C MET A 254 -37.18 -12.06 -4.06
N GLY A 255 -36.55 -13.11 -4.57
CA GLY A 255 -37.01 -13.90 -5.70
C GLY A 255 -36.02 -14.99 -6.12
N PRO A 256 -36.11 -15.47 -7.37
CA PRO A 256 -35.15 -16.45 -7.89
C PRO A 256 -33.71 -15.93 -7.85
N CYS A 257 -32.79 -16.83 -7.53
CA CYS A 257 -31.35 -16.60 -7.49
C CYS A 257 -30.63 -17.90 -7.91
N THR A 258 -30.54 -18.12 -9.22
CA THR A 258 -30.10 -19.40 -9.79
C THR A 258 -28.69 -19.38 -10.36
N ALA A 259 -28.01 -20.53 -10.34
CA ALA A 259 -26.70 -20.78 -10.93
C ALA A 259 -25.66 -19.78 -10.45
N GLY A 260 -25.01 -19.03 -11.35
CA GLY A 260 -24.02 -18.03 -10.94
C GLY A 260 -24.60 -17.00 -9.98
N GLY A 261 -25.89 -16.62 -10.13
CA GLY A 261 -26.53 -15.61 -9.28
C GLY A 261 -26.51 -16.00 -7.80
N ALA A 262 -26.53 -17.30 -7.49
CA ALA A 262 -26.51 -17.84 -6.13
C ALA A 262 -25.28 -17.40 -5.32
N TYR A 263 -24.18 -17.02 -5.97
CA TYR A 263 -22.99 -16.54 -5.27
C TYR A 263 -23.12 -15.10 -4.75
N VAL A 264 -24.05 -14.28 -5.28
CA VAL A 264 -24.28 -12.92 -4.73
C VAL A 264 -24.68 -13.00 -3.25
N PRO A 265 -25.75 -13.74 -2.88
CA PRO A 265 -26.09 -13.92 -1.47
C PRO A 265 -25.09 -14.78 -0.71
N SER A 266 -24.58 -15.87 -1.31
CA SER A 266 -23.68 -16.80 -0.61
C SER A 266 -22.30 -16.21 -0.27
N MET A 267 -21.92 -15.09 -0.89
CA MET A 267 -20.66 -14.38 -0.64
C MET A 267 -20.87 -12.99 -0.03
N SER A 268 -22.07 -12.70 0.45
CA SER A 268 -22.35 -11.50 1.25
C SER A 268 -22.04 -11.75 2.72
N ASP A 269 -21.72 -10.69 3.46
CA ASP A 269 -21.41 -10.77 4.90
C ASP A 269 -22.66 -11.02 5.73
N GLU A 270 -23.80 -10.46 5.31
CA GLU A 270 -25.13 -10.74 5.86
C GLU A 270 -26.11 -10.99 4.71
N ASN A 271 -26.92 -12.05 4.82
CA ASN A 271 -27.83 -12.51 3.79
C ASN A 271 -29.26 -12.73 4.34
N ILE A 272 -30.21 -12.02 3.75
CA ILE A 272 -31.63 -12.04 4.10
C ILE A 272 -32.40 -12.72 2.96
N ILE A 273 -33.31 -13.64 3.27
CA ILE A 273 -34.17 -14.30 2.27
C ILE A 273 -35.64 -14.18 2.63
N VAL A 274 -36.50 -13.94 1.64
CA VAL A 274 -37.96 -13.91 1.83
C VAL A 274 -38.52 -15.33 1.74
N GLU A 275 -39.23 -15.76 2.78
CA GLU A 275 -39.88 -17.07 2.90
C GLU A 275 -40.90 -17.29 1.77
N ASN A 276 -40.93 -18.51 1.19
CA ASN A 276 -41.84 -18.89 0.09
C ASN A 276 -41.75 -18.00 -1.17
N GLN A 277 -40.65 -17.26 -1.34
CA GLN A 277 -40.48 -16.30 -2.43
C GLN A 277 -39.03 -16.27 -2.95
N GLY A 278 -38.07 -16.14 -2.04
CA GLY A 278 -36.64 -16.19 -2.33
C GLY A 278 -36.19 -17.64 -2.55
N HIS A 279 -35.37 -17.87 -3.57
CA HIS A 279 -34.85 -19.20 -3.86
C HIS A 279 -33.38 -19.11 -4.29
N ILE A 280 -32.49 -19.87 -3.65
CA ILE A 280 -31.06 -19.92 -3.99
C ILE A 280 -30.69 -21.34 -4.40
N PHE A 281 -30.13 -21.52 -5.60
CA PHE A 281 -29.60 -22.84 -5.99
C PHE A 281 -28.61 -22.73 -7.14
N LEU A 282 -27.60 -23.61 -7.15
CA LEU A 282 -26.65 -23.70 -8.26
C LEU A 282 -27.28 -24.31 -9.53
N ALA A 283 -28.25 -25.19 -9.37
CA ALA A 283 -29.04 -25.75 -10.45
C ALA A 283 -30.50 -25.71 -10.04
N GLY A 284 -31.36 -25.02 -10.79
CA GLY A 284 -32.78 -24.99 -10.50
C GLY A 284 -33.48 -26.31 -10.81
N PRO A 285 -34.75 -26.49 -10.37
CA PRO A 285 -35.49 -27.73 -10.56
C PRO A 285 -35.48 -28.30 -11.99
N PRO A 286 -35.59 -27.49 -13.07
CA PRO A 286 -35.48 -28.01 -14.44
C PRO A 286 -34.13 -28.67 -14.73
N LEU A 287 -33.04 -28.12 -14.21
CA LEU A 287 -31.69 -28.64 -14.43
C LEU A 287 -31.41 -29.86 -13.55
N VAL A 288 -31.88 -29.87 -12.31
CA VAL A 288 -31.80 -31.05 -11.41
C VAL A 288 -32.53 -32.25 -12.03
N LYS A 289 -33.77 -32.03 -12.51
CA LYS A 289 -34.53 -33.06 -13.21
C LYS A 289 -33.83 -33.56 -14.46
N ALA A 290 -33.24 -32.67 -15.26
CA ALA A 290 -32.52 -33.05 -16.46
C ALA A 290 -31.22 -33.84 -16.17
N ALA A 291 -30.51 -33.50 -15.09
CA ALA A 291 -29.23 -34.11 -14.75
C ALA A 291 -29.35 -35.42 -13.96
N THR A 292 -30.36 -35.55 -13.10
CA THR A 292 -30.47 -36.65 -12.11
C THR A 292 -31.79 -37.41 -12.17
N GLY A 293 -32.81 -36.87 -12.84
CA GLY A 293 -34.18 -37.40 -12.80
C GLY A 293 -34.99 -37.02 -11.55
N GLU A 294 -34.38 -36.39 -10.55
CA GLU A 294 -35.06 -35.95 -9.33
C GLU A 294 -36.09 -34.86 -9.63
N VAL A 295 -37.30 -35.01 -9.08
CA VAL A 295 -38.38 -34.04 -9.19
C VAL A 295 -38.57 -33.39 -7.81
N VAL A 296 -38.09 -32.16 -7.69
CA VAL A 296 -38.11 -31.37 -6.46
C VAL A 296 -38.69 -30.00 -6.75
N SER A 297 -39.41 -29.40 -5.79
CA SER A 297 -39.93 -28.04 -5.95
C SER A 297 -38.82 -27.00 -5.76
N ALA A 298 -39.04 -25.75 -6.18
CA ALA A 298 -38.05 -24.69 -5.95
C ALA A 298 -37.84 -24.40 -4.45
N GLU A 299 -38.92 -24.45 -3.65
CA GLU A 299 -38.87 -24.21 -2.20
C GLU A 299 -38.14 -25.35 -1.49
N ASP A 300 -38.42 -26.61 -1.86
CA ASP A 300 -37.76 -27.77 -1.24
C ASP A 300 -36.27 -27.88 -1.62
N LEU A 301 -35.89 -27.38 -2.80
CA LEU A 301 -34.51 -27.43 -3.29
C LEU A 301 -33.62 -26.33 -2.70
N GLY A 302 -34.18 -25.12 -2.48
CA GLY A 302 -33.38 -23.95 -2.13
C GLY A 302 -34.20 -22.77 -1.62
N GLY A 303 -35.32 -23.04 -0.93
CA GLY A 303 -36.19 -22.03 -0.34
C GLY A 303 -35.63 -21.38 0.93
N GLY A 304 -36.39 -20.43 1.47
CA GLY A 304 -35.97 -19.61 2.62
C GLY A 304 -35.71 -20.43 3.87
N LYS A 305 -36.57 -21.41 4.19
CA LYS A 305 -36.40 -22.27 5.37
C LYS A 305 -35.20 -23.17 5.26
N LEU A 306 -35.02 -23.82 4.12
CA LEU A 306 -33.86 -24.70 3.89
C LEU A 306 -32.56 -23.95 4.15
N HIS A 307 -32.42 -22.74 3.60
CA HIS A 307 -31.18 -21.99 3.75
C HIS A 307 -30.98 -21.35 5.13
N SER A 308 -32.06 -21.03 5.85
CA SER A 308 -31.98 -20.40 7.17
C SER A 308 -31.89 -21.41 8.31
N GLU A 309 -32.46 -22.61 8.15
CA GLU A 309 -32.56 -23.61 9.23
C GLU A 309 -31.61 -24.80 9.04
N ILE A 310 -31.28 -25.15 7.79
CA ILE A 310 -30.51 -26.37 7.48
C ILE A 310 -29.12 -26.02 6.95
N SER A 311 -29.03 -25.31 5.82
CA SER A 311 -27.74 -25.11 5.15
C SER A 311 -26.91 -23.97 5.73
N GLY A 312 -27.54 -22.99 6.39
CA GLY A 312 -26.88 -21.77 6.87
C GLY A 312 -26.36 -20.86 5.76
N VAL A 313 -26.96 -20.90 4.56
CA VAL A 313 -26.59 -19.98 3.46
C VAL A 313 -27.18 -18.59 3.69
N THR A 314 -28.30 -18.50 4.41
CA THR A 314 -28.97 -17.25 4.76
C THR A 314 -29.00 -17.06 6.27
N ASP A 315 -28.80 -15.83 6.72
CA ASP A 315 -28.71 -15.49 8.14
C ASP A 315 -30.06 -15.07 8.73
N TYR A 316 -30.95 -14.53 7.89
CA TYR A 316 -32.26 -14.06 8.33
C TYR A 316 -33.37 -14.47 7.36
N LEU A 317 -34.44 -15.04 7.92
CA LEU A 317 -35.67 -15.36 7.21
C LEU A 317 -36.69 -14.21 7.38
N ALA A 318 -37.06 -13.57 6.28
CA ALA A 318 -38.09 -12.54 6.23
C ALA A 318 -39.43 -13.15 5.79
N VAL A 319 -40.55 -12.56 6.23
CA VAL A 319 -41.90 -13.07 5.89
C VAL A 319 -42.44 -12.45 4.60
N ASP A 320 -41.95 -11.27 4.23
CA ASP A 320 -42.30 -10.54 3.02
C ASP A 320 -41.19 -9.55 2.64
N ASP A 321 -41.37 -8.85 1.52
CA ASP A 321 -40.44 -7.82 1.04
C ASP A 321 -40.23 -6.69 2.06
N ALA A 322 -41.30 -6.25 2.74
CA ALA A 322 -41.23 -5.12 3.68
C ALA A 322 -40.39 -5.48 4.92
N HIS A 323 -40.60 -6.66 5.48
CA HIS A 323 -39.81 -7.19 6.58
C HIS A 323 -38.34 -7.36 6.17
N ALA A 324 -38.08 -7.87 4.96
CA ALA A 324 -36.72 -8.03 4.46
C ALA A 324 -35.95 -6.70 4.38
N LEU A 325 -36.61 -5.61 3.97
CA LEU A 325 -36.02 -4.27 3.95
C LEU A 325 -35.78 -3.72 5.36
N VAL A 326 -36.66 -4.01 6.33
CA VAL A 326 -36.43 -3.67 7.75
C VAL A 326 -35.18 -4.37 8.28
N LEU A 327 -35.00 -5.65 7.95
CA LEU A 327 -33.81 -6.41 8.32
C LEU A 327 -32.54 -5.84 7.65
N ALA A 328 -32.61 -5.48 6.36
CA ALA A 328 -31.48 -4.86 5.66
C ALA A 328 -31.08 -3.52 6.29
N ARG A 329 -32.06 -2.68 6.64
CA ARG A 329 -31.82 -1.45 7.41
C ARG A 329 -31.17 -1.77 8.74
N ARG A 330 -31.67 -2.77 9.50
CA ARG A 330 -31.09 -3.19 10.77
C ARG A 330 -29.63 -3.61 10.63
N SER A 331 -29.29 -4.44 9.64
CA SER A 331 -27.91 -4.83 9.34
C SER A 331 -27.02 -3.60 9.10
N VAL A 332 -27.47 -2.64 8.26
CA VAL A 332 -26.76 -1.36 8.07
C VAL A 332 -26.59 -0.59 9.38
N GLY A 333 -27.60 -0.59 10.25
CA GLY A 333 -27.57 0.07 11.56
C GLY A 333 -26.51 -0.50 12.52
N ASN A 334 -26.13 -1.77 12.32
CA ASN A 334 -25.19 -2.51 13.17
C ASN A 334 -23.75 -2.52 12.63
N LEU A 335 -23.47 -1.90 11.48
CA LEU A 335 -22.15 -1.94 10.83
C LEU A 335 -21.01 -1.26 11.62
N ASN A 336 -21.32 -0.59 12.74
CA ASN A 336 -20.41 0.31 13.44
C ASN A 336 -19.74 1.30 12.45
N TRP A 337 -20.50 1.73 11.43
CA TRP A 337 -20.01 2.64 10.41
C TRP A 337 -20.09 4.05 10.94
N HIS A 338 -19.04 4.86 10.75
CA HIS A 338 -19.08 6.25 11.16
C HIS A 338 -20.21 6.97 10.42
N ARG A 339 -21.29 7.25 11.16
CA ARG A 339 -22.22 8.31 10.82
C ARG A 339 -21.39 9.58 10.85
N ASN A 340 -21.33 10.34 9.77
CA ASN A 340 -20.70 11.66 9.80
C ASN A 340 -21.30 12.45 10.98
N GLN A 341 -20.56 12.56 12.09
CA GLN A 341 -20.97 13.27 13.30
C GLN A 341 -21.02 14.80 13.10
N THR A 342 -20.94 15.26 11.85
CA THR A 342 -21.21 16.64 11.44
C THR A 342 -22.70 16.94 11.20
N ALA A 343 -23.62 16.03 11.52
CA ALA A 343 -25.04 16.35 11.53
C ALA A 343 -25.47 17.29 12.69
N SER A 344 -24.59 17.61 13.65
CA SER A 344 -24.90 18.54 14.76
C SER A 344 -24.36 19.97 14.59
N SER A 345 -23.67 20.28 13.50
CA SER A 345 -23.41 21.66 13.07
C SER A 345 -23.63 21.73 11.58
N GLN A 346 -24.68 22.40 11.10
CA GLN A 346 -24.81 22.75 9.68
C GLN A 346 -23.47 23.32 9.22
N ALA A 347 -22.78 22.62 8.31
CA ALA A 347 -21.60 23.18 7.67
C ALA A 347 -22.07 24.46 6.96
N SER A 348 -21.58 25.63 7.39
CA SER A 348 -21.93 26.89 6.75
C SER A 348 -21.26 26.94 5.37
N TYR A 349 -21.97 26.54 4.33
CA TYR A 349 -21.59 26.80 2.95
C TYR A 349 -22.45 27.94 2.40
N GLN A 350 -21.91 28.69 1.44
CA GLN A 350 -22.65 29.73 0.73
C GLN A 350 -23.23 29.13 -0.55
N GLU A 351 -24.48 29.48 -0.88
CA GLU A 351 -25.00 29.19 -2.22
C GLU A 351 -24.28 30.04 -3.28
N PRO A 352 -24.28 29.62 -4.56
CA PRO A 352 -23.80 30.45 -5.65
C PRO A 352 -24.59 31.77 -5.70
N LEU A 353 -23.94 32.86 -6.14
CA LEU A 353 -24.59 34.17 -6.29
C LEU A 353 -25.58 34.22 -7.45
N TYR A 354 -25.44 33.30 -8.41
CA TYR A 354 -26.28 33.22 -9.61
C TYR A 354 -27.07 31.90 -9.62
N ASP A 355 -28.28 31.94 -10.16
CA ASP A 355 -29.19 30.80 -10.17
C ASP A 355 -28.65 29.66 -11.06
N PRO A 356 -28.46 28.43 -10.55
CA PRO A 356 -28.11 27.26 -11.35
C PRO A 356 -29.05 26.98 -12.53
N GLN A 357 -30.32 27.40 -12.47
CA GLN A 357 -31.27 27.24 -13.58
C GLN A 357 -30.89 28.05 -14.83
N GLU A 358 -30.04 29.06 -14.69
CA GLU A 358 -29.55 29.85 -15.83
C GLU A 358 -28.58 29.05 -16.73
N LEU A 359 -28.05 27.92 -16.25
CA LEU A 359 -27.15 27.06 -17.02
C LEU A 359 -27.78 26.59 -18.35
N SER A 360 -29.10 26.40 -18.40
CA SER A 360 -29.77 25.97 -19.63
C SER A 360 -29.74 27.06 -20.71
N GLY A 361 -29.78 28.34 -20.35
CA GLY A 361 -29.59 29.48 -21.26
C GLY A 361 -28.14 29.80 -21.62
N ILE A 362 -27.17 29.26 -20.87
CA ILE A 362 -25.73 29.52 -21.11
C ILE A 362 -25.15 28.56 -22.17
N ALA A 363 -25.46 27.27 -22.08
CA ALA A 363 -24.79 26.27 -22.93
C ALA A 363 -25.47 26.04 -24.29
N GLY A 364 -26.82 26.03 -24.34
CA GLY A 364 -27.57 25.69 -25.55
C GLY A 364 -27.21 24.31 -26.14
N THR A 365 -27.79 23.98 -27.30
CA THR A 365 -27.49 22.70 -28.00
C THR A 365 -26.54 22.87 -29.19
N ASN A 366 -26.29 24.10 -29.64
CA ASN A 366 -25.33 24.41 -30.70
C ASN A 366 -23.89 24.45 -30.18
N LEU A 367 -23.23 23.29 -30.17
CA LEU A 367 -21.84 23.13 -29.70
C LEU A 367 -20.77 23.83 -30.57
N ARG A 368 -21.14 24.49 -31.69
CA ARG A 368 -20.23 25.37 -32.44
C ARG A 368 -20.05 26.71 -31.74
N ARG A 369 -21.00 27.11 -30.89
CA ARG A 369 -20.88 28.31 -30.05
C ARG A 369 -20.05 27.97 -28.82
N GLN A 370 -19.16 28.88 -28.43
CA GLN A 370 -18.35 28.70 -27.23
C GLN A 370 -19.24 28.83 -25.98
N ILE A 371 -19.17 27.82 -25.11
CA ILE A 371 -19.80 27.87 -23.79
C ILE A 371 -18.88 28.69 -22.86
N PRO A 372 -19.33 29.82 -22.29
CA PRO A 372 -18.50 30.62 -21.39
C PRO A 372 -18.30 29.88 -20.06
N ILE A 373 -17.17 29.19 -19.93
CA ILE A 373 -16.98 28.21 -18.85
C ILE A 373 -16.95 28.83 -17.45
N HIS A 374 -16.49 30.08 -17.32
CA HIS A 374 -16.55 30.82 -16.05
C HIS A 374 -17.99 31.01 -15.56
N GLU A 375 -18.97 31.17 -16.47
CA GLU A 375 -20.39 31.29 -16.12
C GLU A 375 -20.96 29.97 -15.59
N VAL A 376 -20.44 28.83 -16.08
CA VAL A 376 -20.76 27.51 -15.52
C VAL A 376 -20.18 27.37 -14.12
N ILE A 377 -18.90 27.70 -13.94
CA ILE A 377 -18.21 27.64 -12.64
C ILE A 377 -18.95 28.50 -11.60
N ALA A 378 -19.32 29.73 -11.98
CA ALA A 378 -19.99 30.69 -11.10
C ALA A 378 -21.33 30.18 -10.53
N ARG A 379 -22.00 29.24 -11.21
CA ARG A 379 -23.30 28.66 -10.80
C ARG A 379 -23.18 27.32 -10.07
N ILE A 380 -21.98 26.76 -9.95
CA ILE A 380 -21.77 25.48 -9.26
C ILE A 380 -20.93 25.60 -7.99
N VAL A 381 -20.15 26.67 -7.82
CA VAL A 381 -19.27 26.88 -6.66
C VAL A 381 -19.87 27.80 -5.61
N ASP A 382 -19.47 27.61 -4.36
CA ASP A 382 -19.96 28.38 -3.21
C ASP A 382 -19.62 29.86 -3.35
N GLY A 383 -20.62 30.74 -3.14
CA GLY A 383 -20.46 32.19 -3.23
C GLY A 383 -19.98 32.69 -4.61
N SER A 384 -20.09 31.86 -5.65
CA SER A 384 -19.50 32.13 -6.98
C SER A 384 -18.01 32.53 -6.93
N SER A 385 -17.30 32.06 -5.89
CA SER A 385 -15.89 32.38 -5.64
C SER A 385 -14.97 31.36 -6.28
N PHE A 386 -14.12 31.81 -7.19
CA PHE A 386 -13.16 31.02 -7.92
C PHE A 386 -11.78 31.70 -7.95
N SER A 387 -10.82 31.10 -7.26
CA SER A 387 -9.44 31.59 -7.26
C SER A 387 -8.68 31.01 -8.46
N GLU A 388 -8.73 31.72 -9.58
CA GLU A 388 -8.14 31.26 -10.85
C GLU A 388 -6.61 31.19 -10.79
N PHE A 389 -6.07 30.05 -11.24
CA PHE A 389 -4.64 29.79 -11.36
C PHE A 389 -4.18 30.09 -12.78
N LYS A 390 -3.12 30.90 -12.93
CA LYS A 390 -2.55 31.29 -14.22
C LYS A 390 -3.62 31.79 -15.23
N PRO A 391 -4.44 32.81 -14.90
CA PRO A 391 -5.49 33.30 -15.81
C PRO A 391 -4.92 33.80 -17.16
N LEU A 392 -3.70 34.34 -17.16
CA LEU A 392 -3.05 34.92 -18.35
C LEU A 392 -2.18 33.95 -19.17
N TYR A 393 -2.15 32.66 -18.82
CA TYR A 393 -1.32 31.65 -19.51
C TYR A 393 -2.14 30.43 -19.86
N GLY A 394 -2.13 29.99 -21.12
CA GLY A 394 -2.94 28.84 -21.57
C GLY A 394 -4.44 29.06 -21.32
N SER A 395 -4.98 30.21 -21.74
CA SER A 395 -6.35 30.67 -21.44
C SER A 395 -7.48 29.79 -22.00
N THR A 396 -7.16 28.86 -22.90
CA THR A 396 -8.13 27.85 -23.38
C THR A 396 -8.37 26.71 -22.38
N LEU A 397 -7.62 26.67 -21.28
CA LEU A 397 -7.88 25.81 -20.13
C LEU A 397 -7.93 26.65 -18.85
N VAL A 398 -9.12 26.77 -18.28
CA VAL A 398 -9.36 27.46 -17.02
C VAL A 398 -9.05 26.49 -15.88
N THR A 399 -8.22 26.92 -14.94
CA THR A 399 -7.90 26.13 -13.75
C THR A 399 -7.94 27.00 -12.51
N GLY A 400 -8.37 26.47 -11.37
CA GLY A 400 -8.46 27.27 -10.14
C GLY A 400 -9.10 26.53 -8.98
N PHE A 401 -9.03 27.15 -7.80
CA PHE A 401 -9.57 26.59 -6.56
C PHE A 401 -10.94 27.17 -6.25
N ALA A 402 -11.84 26.32 -5.74
CA ALA A 402 -13.18 26.70 -5.30
C ALA A 402 -13.65 25.80 -4.15
N LYS A 403 -14.90 26.01 -3.71
CA LYS A 403 -15.60 25.11 -2.80
C LYS A 403 -16.96 24.72 -3.38
N ILE A 404 -17.41 23.50 -3.08
CA ILE A 404 -18.75 23.01 -3.38
C ILE A 404 -19.30 22.37 -2.10
N TYR A 405 -20.40 22.90 -1.56
CA TYR A 405 -20.95 22.49 -0.25
C TYR A 405 -19.90 22.50 0.87
N GLY A 406 -19.04 23.53 0.87
CA GLY A 406 -17.95 23.73 1.82
C GLY A 406 -16.69 22.88 1.55
N GLN A 407 -16.75 21.90 0.65
CA GLN A 407 -15.61 21.03 0.33
C GLN A 407 -14.67 21.71 -0.67
N PRO A 408 -13.35 21.79 -0.40
CA PRO A 408 -12.40 22.38 -1.33
C PRO A 408 -12.25 21.52 -2.59
N VAL A 409 -12.21 22.15 -3.76
CA VAL A 409 -12.04 21.50 -5.05
C VAL A 409 -11.07 22.28 -5.95
N GLY A 410 -10.33 21.55 -6.79
CA GLY A 410 -9.61 22.10 -7.93
C GLY A 410 -10.42 21.87 -9.20
N ILE A 411 -10.73 22.93 -9.94
CA ILE A 411 -11.50 22.84 -11.18
C ILE A 411 -10.54 22.93 -12.37
N VAL A 412 -10.74 22.07 -13.37
CA VAL A 412 -10.05 22.09 -14.66
C VAL A 412 -11.13 22.09 -15.76
N ALA A 413 -11.22 23.17 -16.51
CA ALA A 413 -12.39 23.42 -17.37
C ALA A 413 -11.98 23.96 -18.74
N ASN A 414 -12.51 23.37 -19.81
CA ASN A 414 -12.18 23.80 -21.17
C ASN A 414 -12.83 25.13 -21.52
N ASN A 415 -12.06 26.00 -22.16
CA ASN A 415 -12.52 27.27 -22.74
C ASN A 415 -12.05 27.40 -24.21
N GLY A 416 -11.96 26.28 -24.92
CA GLY A 416 -11.44 26.18 -26.28
C GLY A 416 -10.58 24.92 -26.50
N ILE A 417 -9.89 24.87 -27.65
CA ILE A 417 -8.94 23.79 -27.98
C ILE A 417 -7.71 23.80 -27.07
N LEU A 418 -7.08 22.63 -26.87
CA LEU A 418 -5.88 22.53 -26.05
C LEU A 418 -4.62 22.88 -26.84
N PHE A 419 -3.86 23.85 -26.33
CA PHE A 419 -2.50 24.17 -26.78
C PHE A 419 -1.44 23.54 -25.85
N SER A 420 -0.16 23.65 -26.22
CA SER A 420 0.97 23.25 -25.38
C SER A 420 0.94 23.93 -24.01
N GLU A 421 0.69 25.23 -23.97
CA GLU A 421 0.64 26.06 -22.78
C GLU A 421 -0.50 25.63 -21.86
N SER A 422 -1.67 25.37 -22.44
CA SER A 422 -2.85 24.87 -21.73
C SER A 422 -2.56 23.51 -21.09
N SER A 423 -1.87 22.61 -21.79
CA SER A 423 -1.49 21.30 -21.27
C SER A 423 -0.47 21.39 -20.13
N LEU A 424 0.53 22.27 -20.24
CA LEU A 424 1.52 22.51 -19.18
C LEU A 424 0.87 23.15 -17.94
N LYS A 425 -0.07 24.08 -18.15
CA LYS A 425 -0.88 24.68 -17.07
C LYS A 425 -1.71 23.61 -16.36
N GLY A 426 -2.44 22.80 -17.10
CA GLY A 426 -3.25 21.71 -16.56
C GLY A 426 -2.42 20.70 -15.76
N ALA A 427 -1.31 20.24 -16.32
CA ALA A 427 -0.40 19.29 -15.66
C ALA A 427 0.10 19.82 -14.30
N HIS A 428 0.59 21.07 -14.28
CA HIS A 428 1.06 21.70 -13.04
C HIS A 428 -0.09 21.85 -12.02
N PHE A 429 -1.28 22.30 -12.46
CA PHE A 429 -2.41 22.49 -11.55
C PHE A 429 -2.92 21.16 -10.96
N VAL A 430 -3.01 20.11 -11.77
CA VAL A 430 -3.39 18.76 -11.33
C VAL A 430 -2.39 18.22 -10.32
N GLN A 431 -1.09 18.35 -10.57
CA GLN A 431 -0.04 17.98 -9.61
C GLN A 431 -0.13 18.77 -8.29
N LEU A 432 -0.47 20.06 -8.36
CA LEU A 432 -0.65 20.90 -7.19
C LEU A 432 -1.84 20.44 -6.33
N CYS A 433 -2.96 20.07 -6.97
CA CYS A 433 -4.11 19.49 -6.27
C CYS A 433 -3.76 18.14 -5.65
N GLY A 434 -3.03 17.29 -6.37
CA GLY A 434 -2.49 16.03 -5.86
C GLY A 434 -1.65 16.21 -4.59
N LYS A 435 -0.68 17.13 -4.62
CA LYS A 435 0.18 17.45 -3.47
C LYS A 435 -0.59 18.00 -2.26
N ARG A 436 -1.71 18.68 -2.50
CA ARG A 436 -2.55 19.28 -1.46
C ARG A 436 -3.72 18.38 -1.02
N HIS A 437 -3.85 17.20 -1.62
CA HIS A 437 -5.00 16.30 -1.43
C HIS A 437 -6.36 16.97 -1.69
N ILE A 438 -6.43 17.81 -2.72
CA ILE A 438 -7.66 18.49 -3.12
C ILE A 438 -8.33 17.69 -4.25
N PRO A 439 -9.60 17.28 -4.11
CA PRO A 439 -10.38 16.67 -5.19
C PRO A 439 -10.42 17.51 -6.46
N LEU A 440 -10.46 16.86 -7.62
CA LEU A 440 -10.48 17.49 -8.93
C LEU A 440 -11.86 17.37 -9.59
N VAL A 441 -12.32 18.47 -10.20
CA VAL A 441 -13.54 18.51 -11.03
C VAL A 441 -13.15 18.94 -12.44
N PHE A 442 -13.46 18.08 -13.42
CA PHE A 442 -13.22 18.32 -14.83
C PHE A 442 -14.53 18.71 -15.52
N LEU A 443 -14.55 19.88 -16.18
CA LEU A 443 -15.67 20.31 -17.02
C LEU A 443 -15.26 20.22 -18.48
N GLN A 444 -15.75 19.18 -19.18
CA GLN A 444 -15.34 18.88 -20.55
C GLN A 444 -16.18 19.63 -21.56
N ASN A 445 -15.51 20.44 -22.36
CA ASN A 445 -16.02 21.03 -23.60
C ASN A 445 -14.86 21.20 -24.59
N ILE A 446 -14.41 20.07 -25.14
CA ILE A 446 -13.16 19.96 -25.89
C ILE A 446 -13.37 19.26 -27.23
N SER A 447 -13.00 19.95 -28.31
CA SER A 447 -12.98 19.42 -29.68
C SER A 447 -11.65 18.77 -30.07
N GLY A 448 -10.58 18.98 -29.28
CA GLY A 448 -9.27 18.37 -29.48
C GLY A 448 -8.09 19.29 -29.15
N PHE A 449 -6.91 18.88 -29.59
CA PHE A 449 -5.67 19.66 -29.50
C PHE A 449 -5.47 20.50 -30.77
N MET A 450 -4.68 21.56 -30.68
CA MET A 450 -4.23 22.29 -31.87
C MET A 450 -3.43 21.38 -32.81
N VAL A 451 -3.67 21.46 -34.11
CA VAL A 451 -2.98 20.69 -35.15
C VAL A 451 -2.13 21.59 -36.04
N GLY A 452 -1.09 21.03 -36.68
CA GLY A 452 -0.25 21.74 -37.64
C GLY A 452 1.24 21.62 -37.32
N GLN A 453 2.08 21.95 -38.31
CA GLN A 453 3.53 21.74 -38.21
C GLN A 453 4.15 22.48 -37.02
N ASP A 454 3.71 23.71 -36.74
CA ASP A 454 4.26 24.52 -35.65
C ASP A 454 3.85 24.00 -34.28
N ALA A 455 2.62 23.47 -34.13
CA ALA A 455 2.16 22.84 -32.91
C ALA A 455 2.99 21.57 -32.60
N GLU A 456 3.27 20.76 -33.62
CA GLU A 456 4.11 19.57 -33.48
C GLU A 456 5.57 19.92 -33.16
N LYS A 457 6.17 20.88 -33.87
CA LYS A 457 7.53 21.39 -33.55
C LYS A 457 7.62 21.96 -32.14
N GLY A 458 6.56 22.64 -31.68
CA GLY A 458 6.42 23.16 -30.32
C GLY A 458 6.24 22.06 -29.25
N GLY A 459 6.09 20.79 -29.66
CA GLY A 459 6.00 19.65 -28.78
C GLY A 459 4.63 19.46 -28.16
N ILE A 460 3.55 19.75 -28.88
CA ILE A 460 2.19 19.59 -28.37
C ILE A 460 1.91 18.17 -27.87
N ALA A 461 2.41 17.14 -28.55
CA ALA A 461 2.28 15.74 -28.14
C ALA A 461 2.90 15.49 -26.75
N LYS A 462 4.17 15.90 -26.54
CA LYS A 462 4.86 15.72 -25.24
C LYS A 462 4.31 16.62 -24.13
N ASN A 463 3.62 17.70 -24.46
CA ASN A 463 2.99 18.59 -23.49
C ASN A 463 1.61 18.09 -23.09
N GLY A 464 0.82 17.60 -24.05
CA GLY A 464 -0.42 16.85 -23.80
C GLY A 464 -0.16 15.60 -22.96
N ALA A 465 0.92 14.86 -23.25
CA ALA A 465 1.32 13.69 -22.47
C ALA A 465 1.54 14.02 -20.99
N LYS A 466 2.13 15.18 -20.65
CA LYS A 466 2.30 15.59 -19.23
C LYS A 466 0.97 15.79 -18.52
N LEU A 467 -0.03 16.36 -19.19
CA LEU A 467 -1.37 16.51 -18.64
C LEU A 467 -2.00 15.14 -18.40
N VAL A 468 -1.94 14.24 -19.39
CA VAL A 468 -2.46 12.88 -19.28
C VAL A 468 -1.77 12.12 -18.15
N THR A 469 -0.44 12.17 -18.05
CA THR A 469 0.32 11.58 -16.94
C THR A 469 -0.14 12.14 -15.58
N ALA A 470 -0.30 13.46 -15.46
CA ALA A 470 -0.77 14.06 -14.23
C ALA A 470 -2.18 13.56 -13.85
N VAL A 471 -3.12 13.53 -14.81
CA VAL A 471 -4.49 13.05 -14.60
C VAL A 471 -4.53 11.58 -14.19
N SER A 472 -3.69 10.74 -14.81
CA SER A 472 -3.60 9.31 -14.51
C SER A 472 -3.02 9.03 -13.12
N CYS A 473 -1.97 9.76 -12.73
CA CYS A 473 -1.15 9.39 -11.57
C CYS A 473 -1.56 10.07 -10.26
N VAL A 474 -2.33 11.17 -10.27
CA VAL A 474 -2.75 11.80 -9.00
C VAL A 474 -3.79 10.95 -8.27
N ASP A 475 -3.48 10.65 -7.02
CA ASP A 475 -4.35 9.89 -6.10
C ASP A 475 -5.24 10.82 -5.27
N VAL A 476 -6.13 11.53 -5.97
CA VAL A 476 -7.21 12.33 -5.37
C VAL A 476 -8.53 11.96 -6.04
N PRO A 477 -9.69 12.14 -5.39
CA PRO A 477 -10.98 11.95 -6.05
C PRO A 477 -11.10 12.86 -7.27
N LYS A 478 -11.46 12.27 -8.42
CA LYS A 478 -11.66 12.97 -9.70
C LYS A 478 -13.12 12.85 -10.09
N PHE A 479 -13.75 13.94 -10.50
CA PHE A 479 -15.13 13.99 -10.99
C PHE A 479 -15.14 14.64 -12.36
N THR A 480 -15.95 14.13 -13.28
CA THR A 480 -16.03 14.65 -14.64
C THR A 480 -17.48 14.99 -14.99
N VAL A 481 -17.70 16.16 -15.57
CA VAL A 481 -18.98 16.56 -16.16
C VAL A 481 -18.73 16.99 -17.59
N VAL A 482 -19.33 16.29 -18.55
CA VAL A 482 -19.28 16.67 -19.96
C VAL A 482 -20.39 17.69 -20.22
N VAL A 483 -20.01 18.95 -20.38
CA VAL A 483 -20.94 20.10 -20.52
C VAL A 483 -21.16 20.50 -21.99
N GLY A 484 -20.37 19.93 -22.91
CA GLY A 484 -20.45 20.18 -24.34
C GLY A 484 -19.80 19.05 -25.15
N SER A 485 -18.80 19.37 -25.97
CA SER A 485 -18.09 18.34 -26.77
C SER A 485 -17.05 17.60 -25.93
N SER A 486 -16.87 16.30 -26.19
CA SER A 486 -15.76 15.50 -25.68
C SER A 486 -15.19 14.68 -26.84
N ALA A 487 -14.23 15.26 -27.56
CA ALA A 487 -13.65 14.66 -28.76
C ALA A 487 -12.16 14.32 -28.64
N GLY A 488 -11.79 13.18 -29.21
CA GLY A 488 -10.41 12.75 -29.45
C GLY A 488 -9.52 12.75 -28.20
N ALA A 489 -8.25 13.13 -28.36
CA ALA A 489 -7.29 13.18 -27.25
C ALA A 489 -7.67 14.18 -26.15
N GLY A 490 -8.57 15.13 -26.43
CA GLY A 490 -9.11 16.06 -25.44
C GLY A 490 -9.87 15.34 -24.32
N ASN A 491 -10.64 14.30 -24.67
CA ASN A 491 -11.31 13.44 -23.69
C ASN A 491 -10.31 12.88 -22.67
N TYR A 492 -9.13 12.48 -23.15
CA TYR A 492 -8.10 11.84 -22.33
C TYR A 492 -7.46 12.83 -21.34
N GLY A 493 -7.00 13.98 -21.85
CA GLY A 493 -6.38 15.02 -21.02
C GLY A 493 -7.33 15.63 -19.99
N MET A 494 -8.65 15.49 -20.19
CA MET A 494 -9.68 16.03 -19.31
C MET A 494 -10.35 14.97 -18.41
N CYS A 495 -9.69 13.84 -18.16
CA CYS A 495 -10.18 12.77 -17.29
C CYS A 495 -11.50 12.12 -17.77
N GLY A 496 -11.54 11.71 -19.03
CA GLY A 496 -12.61 10.87 -19.59
C GLY A 496 -12.70 9.48 -18.93
N ARG A 497 -13.63 8.64 -19.42
CA ARG A 497 -14.00 7.36 -18.78
C ARG A 497 -12.82 6.43 -18.48
N ALA A 498 -11.80 6.40 -19.34
CA ALA A 498 -10.61 5.56 -19.20
C ALA A 498 -9.65 5.98 -18.06
N TYR A 499 -9.85 7.15 -17.46
CA TYR A 499 -8.99 7.74 -16.42
C TYR A 499 -9.60 7.63 -15.02
N SER A 500 -10.60 6.76 -14.89
CA SER A 500 -11.28 6.39 -13.64
C SER A 500 -11.71 7.58 -12.76
N PRO A 501 -12.51 8.54 -13.29
CA PRO A 501 -13.22 9.46 -12.41
C PRO A 501 -14.21 8.68 -11.52
N ARG A 502 -14.33 9.10 -10.26
CA ARG A 502 -15.25 8.51 -9.27
C ARG A 502 -16.68 8.53 -9.79
N LEU A 503 -17.07 9.65 -10.40
CA LEU A 503 -18.29 9.77 -11.18
C LEU A 503 -18.02 10.58 -12.45
N LEU A 504 -18.65 10.17 -13.55
CA LEU A 504 -18.68 10.90 -14.81
C LEU A 504 -20.14 11.11 -15.22
N PHE A 505 -20.58 12.36 -15.35
CA PHE A 505 -21.91 12.69 -15.87
C PHE A 505 -21.81 13.48 -17.16
N THR A 506 -22.90 13.48 -17.92
CA THR A 506 -23.00 14.23 -19.17
C THR A 506 -24.27 15.07 -19.20
N TRP A 507 -24.22 16.23 -19.86
CA TRP A 507 -25.41 17.05 -20.10
C TRP A 507 -26.20 16.55 -21.33
N PRO A 508 -27.48 16.95 -21.48
CA PRO A 508 -28.31 16.47 -22.59
C PRO A 508 -27.81 16.89 -23.98
N ASN A 509 -27.15 18.06 -24.07
CA ASN A 509 -26.57 18.58 -25.30
C ASN A 509 -25.21 17.98 -25.66
N ALA A 510 -24.58 17.25 -24.75
CA ALA A 510 -23.20 16.85 -24.88
C ALA A 510 -23.00 15.78 -25.96
N LYS A 511 -21.82 15.79 -26.59
CA LYS A 511 -21.46 14.84 -27.64
C LYS A 511 -20.08 14.26 -27.41
N THR A 512 -19.98 12.92 -27.41
CA THR A 512 -18.73 12.20 -27.18
C THR A 512 -18.37 11.35 -28.39
N SER A 513 -17.20 11.60 -28.99
CA SER A 513 -16.77 10.86 -30.19
C SER A 513 -15.25 10.86 -30.35
N VAL A 514 -14.73 10.03 -31.25
CA VAL A 514 -13.30 10.05 -31.60
C VAL A 514 -12.89 11.37 -32.28
N MET A 515 -13.78 11.94 -33.10
CA MET A 515 -13.68 13.27 -33.71
C MET A 515 -15.07 13.72 -34.19
N GLY A 516 -15.22 14.97 -34.61
CA GLY A 516 -16.51 15.47 -35.11
C GLY A 516 -16.98 14.73 -36.37
N ALA A 517 -18.30 14.55 -36.54
CA ALA A 517 -18.86 13.80 -37.66
C ALA A 517 -18.44 14.33 -39.04
N GLU A 518 -18.35 15.66 -39.20
CA GLU A 518 -17.87 16.30 -40.43
C GLU A 518 -16.40 15.98 -40.70
N GLN A 519 -15.55 16.05 -39.68
CA GLN A 519 -14.11 15.74 -39.81
C GLN A 519 -13.89 14.27 -40.17
N LEU A 520 -14.61 13.36 -39.50
CA LEU A 520 -14.46 11.93 -39.75
C LEU A 520 -14.91 11.53 -41.17
N SER A 521 -16.04 12.08 -41.64
CA SER A 521 -16.52 11.85 -43.01
C SER A 521 -15.49 12.32 -44.04
N SER A 522 -14.99 13.55 -43.91
CA SER A 522 -14.00 14.10 -44.84
C SER A 522 -12.68 13.32 -44.83
N VAL A 523 -12.22 12.82 -43.68
CA VAL A 523 -11.02 11.96 -43.61
C VAL A 523 -11.26 10.62 -44.28
N MET A 524 -12.42 9.98 -44.08
CA MET A 524 -12.76 8.70 -44.70
C MET A 524 -12.90 8.80 -46.23
N GLU A 525 -13.43 9.92 -46.72
CA GLU A 525 -13.47 10.26 -48.16
C GLU A 525 -12.04 10.43 -48.72
N ALA A 526 -11.17 11.15 -48.02
CA ALA A 526 -9.80 11.41 -48.47
C ALA A 526 -8.92 10.14 -48.52
N VAL A 527 -9.15 9.15 -47.65
CA VAL A 527 -8.38 7.88 -47.63
C VAL A 527 -8.91 6.82 -48.61
N GLY A 528 -9.84 7.18 -49.51
CA GLY A 528 -10.16 6.38 -50.69
C GLY A 528 -11.14 5.21 -50.48
N LYS A 529 -11.97 5.23 -49.44
CA LYS A 529 -13.14 4.32 -49.36
C LYS A 529 -14.34 4.97 -50.05
N GLN A 530 -15.20 4.17 -50.69
CA GLN A 530 -16.51 4.61 -51.17
C GLN A 530 -17.21 5.38 -50.05
N ALA A 531 -17.58 6.64 -50.30
CA ALA A 531 -18.23 7.48 -49.30
C ALA A 531 -19.59 6.87 -48.95
N ASP A 532 -19.69 6.26 -47.77
CA ASP A 532 -20.96 5.82 -47.21
C ASP A 532 -21.77 7.08 -46.86
N PRO A 533 -22.85 7.40 -47.60
CA PRO A 533 -23.61 8.62 -47.37
C PRO A 533 -24.30 8.63 -46.00
N ALA A 534 -24.47 7.46 -45.36
CA ALA A 534 -25.05 7.33 -44.04
C ALA A 534 -24.01 7.48 -42.91
N LEU A 535 -22.71 7.52 -43.22
CA LEU A 535 -21.63 7.57 -42.22
C LEU A 535 -21.77 8.79 -41.31
N LYS A 536 -22.00 9.99 -41.87
CA LYS A 536 -22.15 11.22 -41.09
C LYS A 536 -23.30 11.11 -40.08
N ALA A 537 -24.46 10.64 -40.53
CA ALA A 537 -25.64 10.47 -39.68
C ALA A 537 -25.42 9.40 -38.61
N ARG A 538 -24.74 8.30 -38.94
CA ARG A 538 -24.37 7.26 -37.98
C ARG A 538 -23.45 7.81 -36.88
N ILE A 539 -22.39 8.53 -37.23
CA ILE A 539 -21.45 9.10 -36.24
C ILE A 539 -22.16 10.12 -35.35
N GLU A 540 -23.06 10.92 -35.93
CA GLU A 540 -23.85 11.89 -35.18
C GLU A 540 -24.66 11.19 -34.09
N HIS A 541 -25.41 10.14 -34.47
CA HIS A 541 -26.19 9.33 -33.53
C HIS A 541 -25.32 8.62 -32.49
N GLU A 542 -24.20 8.00 -32.90
CA GLU A 542 -23.26 7.33 -31.99
C GLU A 542 -22.57 8.30 -31.00
N SER A 543 -22.62 9.61 -31.28
CA SER A 543 -22.06 10.64 -30.41
C SER A 543 -23.03 11.21 -29.38
N GLU A 544 -24.34 10.94 -29.51
CA GLU A 544 -25.38 11.46 -28.64
C GLU A 544 -25.22 10.98 -27.19
N ALA A 545 -25.58 11.85 -26.24
CA ALA A 545 -25.52 11.51 -24.81
C ALA A 545 -26.31 10.24 -24.47
N THR A 546 -27.48 10.04 -25.08
CA THR A 546 -28.32 8.84 -24.91
C THR A 546 -27.61 7.57 -25.38
N PHE A 547 -26.93 7.62 -26.51
CA PHE A 547 -26.17 6.48 -27.06
C PHE A 547 -25.02 6.06 -26.14
N GLY A 548 -24.26 7.05 -25.64
CA GLY A 548 -23.15 6.82 -24.71
C GLY A 548 -23.61 6.32 -23.34
N SER A 549 -24.67 6.91 -22.79
CA SER A 549 -25.21 6.54 -21.48
C SER A 549 -25.83 5.14 -21.49
N ALA A 550 -26.47 4.75 -22.61
CA ALA A 550 -26.94 3.38 -22.81
C ALA A 550 -25.82 2.34 -22.69
N ARG A 551 -24.60 2.71 -23.08
CA ARG A 551 -23.40 1.86 -23.07
C ARG A 551 -22.49 2.11 -21.86
N LEU A 552 -22.92 2.92 -20.89
CA LEU A 552 -22.17 3.25 -19.66
C LEU A 552 -20.81 3.93 -19.90
N TRP A 553 -20.74 4.78 -20.92
CA TRP A 553 -19.59 5.69 -21.09
C TRP A 553 -19.58 6.77 -20.00
N ASP A 554 -20.77 7.08 -19.47
CA ASP A 554 -21.05 7.90 -18.31
C ASP A 554 -21.88 7.13 -17.26
N ASP A 555 -22.02 7.74 -16.09
CA ASP A 555 -22.82 7.27 -14.97
C ASP A 555 -24.23 7.88 -14.96
N GLY A 556 -24.61 8.61 -16.02
CA GLY A 556 -25.93 9.20 -16.19
C GLY A 556 -25.90 10.52 -16.95
N ILE A 557 -27.06 10.84 -17.55
CA ILE A 557 -27.33 12.15 -18.14
C ILE A 557 -28.05 12.98 -17.07
N ILE A 558 -27.53 14.17 -16.79
CA ILE A 558 -28.10 15.06 -15.77
C ILE A 558 -28.52 16.39 -16.39
N PRO A 559 -29.65 16.99 -15.95
CA PRO A 559 -29.95 18.39 -16.25
C PRO A 559 -28.79 19.30 -15.79
N PRO A 560 -28.43 20.35 -16.55
CA PRO A 560 -27.33 21.25 -16.21
C PRO A 560 -27.40 21.80 -14.78
N GLU A 561 -28.58 22.21 -14.33
CA GLU A 561 -28.87 22.74 -13.00
C GLU A 561 -28.60 21.75 -11.85
N HIS A 562 -28.61 20.44 -12.12
CA HIS A 562 -28.32 19.41 -11.12
C HIS A 562 -26.83 19.19 -10.88
N THR A 563 -25.95 19.77 -11.70
CA THR A 563 -24.49 19.58 -11.64
C THR A 563 -23.93 19.81 -10.24
N ARG A 564 -24.29 20.93 -9.60
CA ARG A 564 -23.83 21.26 -8.24
C ARG A 564 -24.21 20.19 -7.24
N ARG A 565 -25.48 19.78 -7.22
CA ARG A 565 -26.03 18.77 -6.31
C ARG A 565 -25.35 17.41 -6.46
N VAL A 566 -25.17 16.97 -7.70
CA VAL A 566 -24.55 15.68 -8.01
C VAL A 566 -23.07 15.67 -7.62
N LEU A 567 -22.34 16.74 -7.90
CA LEU A 567 -20.96 16.91 -7.41
C LEU A 567 -20.89 16.93 -5.89
N GLY A 568 -21.85 17.57 -5.22
CA GLY A 568 -21.95 17.58 -3.76
C GLY A 568 -22.08 16.18 -3.16
N ILE A 569 -23.01 15.37 -3.67
CA ILE A 569 -23.19 13.97 -3.25
C ILE A 569 -21.89 13.18 -3.53
N GLY A 570 -21.29 13.38 -4.71
CA GLY A 570 -20.03 12.75 -5.11
C GLY A 570 -18.86 13.07 -4.18
N LEU A 571 -18.70 14.34 -3.80
CA LEU A 571 -17.67 14.79 -2.86
C LEU A 571 -17.93 14.22 -1.46
N GLN A 572 -19.17 14.25 -1.01
CA GLN A 572 -19.55 13.68 0.29
C GLN A 572 -19.24 12.19 0.38
N MET A 573 -19.54 11.40 -0.66
CA MET A 573 -19.23 9.97 -0.67
C MET A 573 -17.71 9.71 -0.69
N ALA A 574 -16.96 10.46 -1.51
CA ALA A 574 -15.53 10.23 -1.67
C ALA A 574 -14.72 10.64 -0.42
N CYS A 575 -15.20 11.65 0.31
CA CYS A 575 -14.60 12.12 1.55
C CYS A 575 -15.16 11.43 2.81
N GLY A 576 -16.34 10.81 2.73
CA GLY A 576 -17.10 10.30 3.88
C GLY A 576 -17.08 8.78 4.09
N GLY A 577 -16.73 7.97 3.08
CA GLY A 577 -16.75 6.50 3.15
C GLY A 577 -15.72 5.83 4.06
N GLN A 578 -15.16 6.54 5.05
CA GLN A 578 -14.14 5.99 5.93
C GLN A 578 -14.72 5.68 7.30
N ASN A 579 -14.89 4.39 7.60
CA ASN A 579 -14.94 3.95 8.98
C ASN A 579 -13.54 4.20 9.58
N LYS A 580 -13.37 5.23 10.41
CA LYS A 580 -12.11 5.49 11.15
C LYS A 580 -11.72 4.33 12.09
N GLY A 581 -12.59 3.33 12.29
CA GLY A 581 -12.27 2.03 12.91
C GLY A 581 -11.90 0.91 11.91
N VAL A 582 -12.30 1.00 10.64
CA VAL A 582 -11.81 0.15 9.52
C VAL A 582 -10.93 1.02 8.64
N GLU A 583 -9.89 1.46 9.29
CA GLU A 583 -8.83 2.27 8.74
C GLU A 583 -8.30 1.52 7.46
N LYS A 584 -7.75 2.21 6.43
CA LYS A 584 -7.21 1.61 5.15
C LYS A 584 -6.79 0.15 5.26
N GLU A 585 -7.38 -0.76 4.49
CA GLU A 585 -6.83 -2.12 4.36
C GLU A 585 -5.35 -1.99 3.99
N SER A 586 -4.52 -2.62 4.81
CA SER A 586 -3.08 -2.67 4.69
C SER A 586 -2.75 -3.56 3.49
N THR A 587 -2.69 -2.97 2.29
CA THR A 587 -2.12 -3.64 1.13
C THR A 587 -0.66 -4.02 1.42
N TRP A 588 -0.05 -4.78 0.53
CA TRP A 588 1.41 -5.01 0.48
C TRP A 588 2.25 -3.75 0.78
N ASP A 589 1.70 -2.57 0.50
CA ASP A 589 2.28 -1.27 0.78
C ASP A 589 2.45 -0.94 2.27
N SER A 590 1.73 -1.59 3.19
CA SER A 590 1.77 -1.26 4.64
C SER A 590 3.02 -1.75 5.37
N ILE A 591 3.35 -3.06 5.29
CA ILE A 591 4.60 -3.61 5.84
C ILE A 591 5.79 -2.94 5.16
N LYS A 592 5.68 -2.69 3.85
CA LYS A 592 6.71 -1.98 3.09
C LYS A 592 6.86 -0.53 3.48
N ASP A 593 5.77 0.21 3.67
CA ASP A 593 5.79 1.60 4.10
C ASP A 593 6.42 1.71 5.50
N VAL A 594 6.03 0.84 6.42
CA VAL A 594 6.64 0.77 7.75
C VAL A 594 8.12 0.38 7.65
N ALA A 595 8.45 -0.70 6.95
CA ALA A 595 9.83 -1.15 6.79
C ALA A 595 10.69 -0.09 6.08
N SER A 596 10.16 0.64 5.10
CA SER A 596 10.87 1.72 4.39
C SER A 596 11.19 2.90 5.30
N LYS A 597 10.27 3.28 6.19
CA LYS A 597 10.52 4.31 7.22
C LYS A 597 11.62 3.89 8.19
N VAL A 598 11.58 2.64 8.66
CA VAL A 598 12.59 2.09 9.57
C VAL A 598 13.94 1.93 8.84
N ALA A 599 13.93 1.46 7.59
CA ALA A 599 15.12 1.33 6.73
C ALA A 599 15.76 2.68 6.45
N LYS A 600 14.98 3.72 6.17
CA LYS A 600 15.50 5.08 6.02
C LYS A 600 16.19 5.56 7.28
N GLN A 601 15.61 5.29 8.45
CA GLN A 601 16.23 5.66 9.72
C GLN A 601 17.50 4.84 10.02
N LEU A 602 17.55 3.56 9.62
CA LEU A 602 18.75 2.72 9.72
C LEU A 602 19.86 3.23 8.78
N VAL A 603 19.54 3.52 7.52
CA VAL A 603 20.50 4.04 6.53
C VAL A 603 21.04 5.40 6.96
N ALA A 604 20.23 6.25 7.60
CA ALA A 604 20.69 7.50 8.19
C ALA A 604 21.74 7.29 9.31
N GLN A 605 21.84 6.10 9.92
CA GLN A 605 22.92 5.74 10.85
C GLN A 605 24.22 5.35 10.14
N TYR A 606 24.22 5.23 8.81
CA TYR A 606 25.40 4.85 8.04
C TYR A 606 25.84 5.96 7.10
N ALA A 607 24.90 6.59 6.38
CA ALA A 607 25.22 7.60 5.39
C ALA A 607 24.12 8.67 5.30
N THR A 608 24.52 9.89 4.92
CA THR A 608 23.60 10.91 4.42
C THR A 608 23.55 10.83 2.90
N ILE A 609 22.35 10.76 2.32
CA ILE A 609 22.17 10.66 0.86
C ILE A 609 21.68 12.01 0.33
N ASP A 610 22.39 12.57 -0.65
CA ASP A 610 22.01 13.79 -1.37
C ASP A 610 22.17 13.62 -2.90
N ASP A 611 21.96 14.70 -3.65
CA ASP A 611 22.04 14.71 -5.12
C ASP A 611 23.43 14.33 -5.67
N LYS A 612 24.47 14.25 -4.82
CA LYS A 612 25.84 13.87 -5.18
C LYS A 612 26.21 12.44 -4.77
N GLY A 613 25.30 11.70 -4.13
CA GLY A 613 25.48 10.30 -3.73
C GLY A 613 25.40 10.08 -2.22
N ALA A 614 25.81 8.88 -1.78
CA ALA A 614 25.84 8.51 -0.36
C ALA A 614 27.15 8.97 0.30
N HIS A 615 27.06 9.84 1.31
CA HIS A 615 28.18 10.28 2.12
C HIS A 615 28.24 9.48 3.42
N VAL A 616 29.19 8.56 3.51
CA VAL A 616 29.33 7.63 4.63
C VAL A 616 29.82 8.35 5.89
N LEU A 617 29.07 8.22 6.99
CA LEU A 617 29.37 8.88 8.27
C LEU A 617 30.66 8.35 8.91
N GLY A 618 30.97 7.06 8.71
CA GLY A 618 32.22 6.43 9.15
C GLY A 618 33.46 6.82 8.33
N GLY A 619 33.29 7.62 7.27
CA GLY A 619 34.37 8.15 6.43
C GLY A 619 34.70 7.31 5.19
N TYR A 620 34.44 6.00 5.19
CA TYR A 620 34.69 5.12 4.05
C TYR A 620 33.63 4.00 3.95
N PRO A 621 33.30 3.51 2.74
CA PRO A 621 32.26 2.51 2.54
C PRO A 621 32.49 1.22 3.33
N GLY A 622 31.42 0.69 3.90
CA GLY A 622 31.46 -0.57 4.65
C GLY A 622 31.74 -0.41 6.15
N ILE A 623 31.90 0.82 6.66
CA ILE A 623 32.25 1.08 8.07
C ILE A 623 31.26 2.04 8.75
N LEU A 624 30.91 1.70 9.99
CA LEU A 624 30.09 2.52 10.87
C LEU A 624 30.97 3.44 11.73
N TYR A 625 30.43 4.59 12.11
CA TYR A 625 31.12 5.51 13.02
C TYR A 625 31.15 4.96 14.46
N PRO A 626 32.07 5.40 15.35
CA PRO A 626 32.08 4.97 16.74
C PRO A 626 30.74 5.24 17.45
N PRO A 627 30.23 4.34 18.31
CA PRO A 627 30.93 3.23 18.97
C PRO A 627 30.72 1.85 18.31
N TYR A 628 30.25 1.78 17.06
CA TYR A 628 29.93 0.50 16.43
C TYR A 628 31.17 -0.26 15.97
N TYR A 629 31.12 -1.59 16.10
CA TYR A 629 32.19 -2.48 15.65
C TYR A 629 32.06 -2.83 14.17
N TRP A 630 33.17 -3.25 13.57
CA TRP A 630 33.26 -3.56 12.15
C TRP A 630 32.28 -4.65 11.70
N TRP A 631 32.13 -5.71 12.49
CA TRP A 631 31.21 -6.81 12.18
C TRP A 631 29.75 -6.35 12.16
N GLN A 632 29.38 -5.33 12.95
CA GLN A 632 28.02 -4.77 12.98
C GLN A 632 27.66 -4.11 11.65
N ALA A 633 28.64 -3.53 10.94
CA ALA A 633 28.41 -3.00 9.60
C ALA A 633 28.07 -4.14 8.62
N GLY A 634 28.83 -5.24 8.64
CA GLY A 634 28.54 -6.42 7.83
C GLY A 634 27.16 -6.99 8.10
N ALA A 635 26.78 -7.04 9.38
CA ALA A 635 25.47 -7.47 9.81
C ALA A 635 24.34 -6.51 9.37
N MET A 636 24.57 -5.19 9.45
CA MET A 636 23.63 -4.16 8.98
C MET A 636 23.38 -4.26 7.47
N PHE A 637 24.43 -4.46 6.66
CA PHE A 637 24.25 -4.72 5.23
C PHE A 637 23.42 -5.99 4.98
N GLY A 638 23.61 -7.01 5.82
CA GLY A 638 22.73 -8.18 5.85
C GLY A 638 21.27 -7.79 6.07
N THR A 639 20.98 -6.98 7.08
CA THR A 639 19.61 -6.50 7.33
C THR A 639 19.04 -5.70 6.15
N LEU A 640 19.85 -4.89 5.46
CA LEU A 640 19.42 -4.15 4.27
C LEU A 640 19.19 -5.07 3.06
N LEU A 641 19.97 -6.15 2.92
CA LEU A 641 19.70 -7.21 1.94
C LEU A 641 18.38 -7.93 2.23
N ASP A 642 18.09 -8.23 3.51
CA ASP A 642 16.80 -8.80 3.90
C ASP A 642 15.66 -7.83 3.60
N TYR A 643 15.84 -6.54 3.92
CA TYR A 643 14.88 -5.50 3.59
C TYR A 643 14.56 -5.49 2.09
N TRP A 644 15.59 -5.42 1.24
CA TRP A 644 15.40 -5.48 -0.21
C TRP A 644 14.74 -6.80 -0.65
N HIS A 645 15.17 -7.94 -0.11
CA HIS A 645 14.60 -9.24 -0.46
C HIS A 645 13.10 -9.32 -0.12
N TYR A 646 12.72 -8.95 1.11
CA TYR A 646 11.35 -9.04 1.62
C TYR A 646 10.43 -7.91 1.12
N THR A 647 10.98 -6.77 0.72
CA THR A 647 10.20 -5.60 0.31
C THR A 647 10.39 -5.21 -1.15
N GLY A 648 11.34 -5.77 -1.90
CA GLY A 648 11.63 -5.36 -3.27
C GLY A 648 12.03 -3.88 -3.45
N ASP A 649 12.25 -3.11 -2.38
CA ASP A 649 12.75 -1.73 -2.44
C ASP A 649 14.26 -1.74 -2.65
N ASP A 650 14.70 -1.29 -3.81
CA ASP A 650 16.08 -1.32 -4.28
C ASP A 650 16.84 -0.01 -4.03
N GLN A 651 16.24 0.98 -3.36
CA GLN A 651 16.80 2.32 -3.18
C GLN A 651 18.21 2.33 -2.58
N TYR A 652 18.57 1.32 -1.80
CA TYR A 652 19.85 1.24 -1.10
C TYR A 652 20.83 0.21 -1.70
N ASN A 653 20.46 -0.46 -2.79
CA ASN A 653 21.23 -1.59 -3.31
C ASN A 653 22.64 -1.20 -3.75
N ASP A 654 22.82 -0.07 -4.43
CA ASP A 654 24.15 0.36 -4.86
C ASP A 654 25.07 0.63 -3.66
N MET A 655 24.54 1.32 -2.65
CA MET A 655 25.28 1.59 -1.40
C MET A 655 25.64 0.30 -0.64
N VAL A 656 24.72 -0.65 -0.58
CA VAL A 656 24.95 -1.97 0.05
C VAL A 656 26.03 -2.73 -0.73
N ARG A 657 25.94 -2.75 -2.07
CA ARG A 657 26.89 -3.43 -2.95
C ARG A 657 28.29 -2.84 -2.83
N GLU A 658 28.42 -1.53 -2.87
CA GLU A 658 29.71 -0.84 -2.68
C GLU A 658 30.29 -1.08 -1.29
N GLY A 659 29.46 -1.00 -0.25
CA GLY A 659 29.88 -1.27 1.13
C GLY A 659 30.40 -2.69 1.34
N LEU A 660 29.75 -3.69 0.75
CA LEU A 660 30.17 -5.09 0.80
C LEU A 660 31.50 -5.33 0.06
N ILE A 661 31.64 -4.80 -1.17
CA ILE A 661 32.86 -4.96 -1.99
C ILE A 661 34.06 -4.28 -1.33
N HIS A 662 33.86 -3.12 -0.71
CA HIS A 662 34.94 -2.35 -0.09
C HIS A 662 35.63 -3.10 1.06
N GLN A 663 35.00 -4.12 1.63
CA GLN A 663 35.55 -4.92 2.73
C GLN A 663 36.28 -6.19 2.27
N PHE A 664 36.51 -6.36 0.97
CA PHE A 664 37.38 -7.43 0.47
C PHE A 664 38.83 -7.12 0.88
N GLY A 665 39.36 -7.92 1.81
CA GLY A 665 40.75 -7.80 2.27
C GLY A 665 41.78 -7.97 1.16
N GLU A 666 43.03 -7.59 1.43
CA GLU A 666 44.14 -7.59 0.46
C GLU A 666 44.38 -8.97 -0.18
N HIS A 667 44.03 -10.04 0.54
CA HIS A 667 44.14 -11.42 0.08
C HIS A 667 42.78 -12.06 -0.28
N LYS A 668 41.75 -11.23 -0.50
CA LYS A 668 40.36 -11.67 -0.82
C LYS A 668 39.76 -12.57 0.26
N ASP A 669 39.99 -12.21 1.52
CA ASP A 669 39.71 -13.05 2.68
C ASP A 669 38.80 -12.44 3.75
N LEU A 670 38.14 -11.30 3.50
CA LEU A 670 37.36 -10.57 4.53
C LEU A 670 38.15 -10.37 5.84
N MET A 671 39.47 -10.17 5.71
CA MET A 671 40.36 -9.81 6.80
C MET A 671 41.16 -8.54 6.46
N PRO A 672 40.49 -7.39 6.27
CA PRO A 672 41.19 -6.16 5.90
C PRO A 672 42.20 -5.76 6.98
N SER A 673 43.43 -5.44 6.57
CA SER A 673 44.55 -5.16 7.49
C SER A 673 44.25 -4.11 8.56
N ASN A 674 43.36 -3.16 8.26
CA ASN A 674 42.94 -2.09 9.16
C ASN A 674 42.01 -2.54 10.32
N GLN A 675 41.51 -3.78 10.31
CA GLN A 675 40.65 -4.34 11.38
C GLN A 675 41.36 -5.30 12.34
N SER A 676 42.62 -5.64 12.07
CA SER A 676 43.45 -6.60 12.85
C SER A 676 43.56 -6.35 14.38
N LYS A 677 43.14 -5.17 14.86
CA LYS A 677 43.14 -4.81 16.29
C LYS A 677 41.94 -5.34 17.06
N ASN A 678 40.85 -5.75 16.39
CA ASN A 678 39.62 -6.22 17.03
C ASN A 678 38.93 -7.33 16.22
N GLU A 679 39.69 -8.15 15.47
CA GLU A 679 39.12 -9.08 14.49
C GLU A 679 39.06 -10.53 14.99
N GLY A 680 37.84 -11.03 15.13
CA GLY A 680 37.49 -12.41 15.45
C GLY A 680 36.98 -13.23 14.27
N ASN A 681 36.92 -14.55 14.46
CA ASN A 681 36.31 -15.46 13.49
C ASN A 681 34.80 -15.20 13.37
N ASP A 682 34.15 -14.78 14.45
CA ASP A 682 32.76 -14.35 14.43
C ASP A 682 32.57 -13.03 13.68
N ASP A 683 33.49 -12.08 13.78
CA ASP A 683 33.42 -10.86 12.97
C ASP A 683 33.44 -11.19 11.48
N GLN A 684 34.36 -12.06 11.06
CA GLN A 684 34.48 -12.54 9.69
C GLN A 684 33.22 -13.29 9.22
N VAL A 685 32.58 -14.07 10.11
CA VAL A 685 31.39 -14.85 9.74
C VAL A 685 30.17 -13.98 9.46
N PHE A 686 29.97 -12.88 10.21
CA PHE A 686 28.83 -12.00 9.98
C PHE A 686 28.89 -11.30 8.62
N TRP A 687 30.08 -10.96 8.13
CA TRP A 687 30.27 -10.52 6.75
C TRP A 687 29.96 -11.63 5.74
N ALA A 688 30.49 -12.83 5.97
CA ALA A 688 30.23 -13.97 5.09
C ALA A 688 28.74 -14.31 4.99
N TYR A 689 27.97 -14.20 6.09
CA TYR A 689 26.52 -14.38 6.08
C TYR A 689 25.79 -13.41 5.15
N SER A 690 26.24 -12.15 5.10
CA SER A 690 25.71 -11.15 4.18
C SER A 690 26.11 -11.44 2.73
N MET A 691 27.33 -11.93 2.48
CA MET A 691 27.76 -12.34 1.13
C MET A 691 26.94 -13.51 0.59
N ILE A 692 26.78 -14.59 1.38
CA ILE A 692 25.98 -15.71 0.91
C ILE A 692 24.49 -15.37 0.83
N ALA A 693 23.97 -14.45 1.65
CA ALA A 693 22.62 -13.91 1.46
C ALA A 693 22.48 -13.15 0.14
N ALA A 694 23.47 -12.32 -0.22
CA ALA A 694 23.49 -11.64 -1.52
C ALA A 694 23.46 -12.64 -2.69
N ALA A 695 24.23 -13.73 -2.61
CA ALA A 695 24.18 -14.81 -3.60
C ALA A 695 22.81 -15.51 -3.64
N GLU A 696 22.27 -15.88 -2.48
CA GLU A 696 20.99 -16.57 -2.32
C GLU A 696 19.78 -15.72 -2.71
N TYR A 697 19.86 -14.39 -2.63
CA TYR A 697 18.79 -13.47 -3.01
C TYR A 697 18.94 -12.93 -4.44
N LYS A 698 19.96 -13.38 -5.18
CA LYS A 698 20.31 -12.87 -6.53
C LYS A 698 20.55 -11.36 -6.55
N PHE A 699 21.18 -10.87 -5.50
CA PHE A 699 21.65 -9.50 -5.45
C PHE A 699 22.67 -9.24 -6.58
N PRO A 700 22.70 -8.05 -7.19
CA PRO A 700 23.62 -7.77 -8.29
C PRO A 700 25.07 -8.12 -7.95
N ASP A 701 25.69 -8.96 -8.79
CA ASP A 701 27.05 -9.45 -8.55
C ASP A 701 28.09 -8.32 -8.57
N PRO A 702 29.24 -8.50 -7.91
CA PRO A 702 30.38 -7.59 -8.03
C PRO A 702 30.85 -7.43 -9.48
N PRO A 703 31.58 -6.36 -9.80
CA PRO A 703 32.24 -6.19 -11.09
C PRO A 703 33.06 -7.44 -11.49
N PRO A 704 33.19 -7.77 -12.79
CA PRO A 704 33.83 -9.01 -13.23
C PRO A 704 35.29 -9.23 -12.80
N ASP A 705 36.00 -8.17 -12.42
CA ASP A 705 37.37 -8.17 -11.89
C ASP A 705 37.43 -8.46 -10.37
N GLN A 706 36.30 -8.40 -9.68
CA GLN A 706 36.15 -8.74 -8.27
C GLN A 706 35.59 -10.16 -8.08
N PRO A 707 35.91 -10.85 -6.97
CA PRO A 707 35.29 -12.14 -6.66
C PRO A 707 33.77 -12.01 -6.50
N GLY A 708 33.03 -13.03 -6.93
CA GLY A 708 31.59 -13.11 -6.69
C GLY A 708 31.25 -13.29 -5.21
N TRP A 709 30.00 -13.00 -4.82
CA TRP A 709 29.53 -13.19 -3.44
C TRP A 709 29.70 -14.63 -2.94
N LEU A 710 29.44 -15.61 -3.82
CA LEU A 710 29.68 -17.03 -3.52
C LEU A 710 31.17 -17.32 -3.31
N ALA A 711 32.05 -16.81 -4.17
CA ALA A 711 33.50 -16.99 -4.07
C ALA A 711 34.04 -16.43 -2.75
N MET A 712 33.62 -15.23 -2.34
CA MET A 712 34.02 -14.65 -1.06
C MET A 712 33.55 -15.47 0.14
N THR A 713 32.34 -16.04 0.07
CA THR A 713 31.85 -16.93 1.11
C THR A 713 32.70 -18.22 1.19
N GLN A 714 33.06 -18.80 0.04
CA GLN A 714 33.95 -19.96 -0.03
C GLN A 714 35.33 -19.65 0.55
N SER A 715 35.85 -18.43 0.32
CA SER A 715 37.11 -17.95 0.92
C SER A 715 37.10 -17.99 2.44
N VAL A 716 36.05 -17.44 3.08
CA VAL A 716 35.93 -17.46 4.55
C VAL A 716 35.75 -18.89 5.07
N PHE A 717 34.93 -19.70 4.40
CA PHE A 717 34.75 -21.10 4.80
C PHE A 717 36.06 -21.89 4.76
N ASN A 718 36.87 -21.72 3.72
CA ASN A 718 38.15 -22.41 3.57
C ASN A 718 39.14 -22.02 4.67
N GLN A 719 39.18 -20.74 5.05
CA GLN A 719 40.00 -20.26 6.18
C GLN A 719 39.54 -20.88 7.51
N PHE A 720 38.23 -20.92 7.76
CA PHE A 720 37.68 -21.57 8.95
C PHE A 720 38.03 -23.06 9.01
N VAL A 721 37.94 -23.76 7.89
CA VAL A 721 38.38 -25.17 7.81
C VAL A 721 39.87 -25.29 8.14
N GLY A 722 40.71 -24.39 7.62
CA GLY A 722 42.14 -24.34 7.94
C GLY A 722 42.41 -24.17 9.44
N ARG A 723 41.77 -23.18 10.07
CA ARG A 723 41.89 -22.90 11.51
C ARG A 723 41.36 -24.04 12.37
N TYR A 724 40.20 -24.61 12.01
CA TYR A 724 39.63 -25.77 12.69
C TYR A 724 40.60 -26.96 12.64
N ASN A 725 41.15 -27.28 11.47
CA ASN A 725 42.07 -28.41 11.32
C ASN A 725 43.38 -28.18 12.07
N LYS A 726 43.87 -26.94 12.16
CA LYS A 726 45.01 -26.58 13.01
C LYS A 726 44.73 -26.85 14.48
N GLU A 727 43.55 -26.48 14.99
CA GLU A 727 43.17 -26.76 16.38
C GLU A 727 43.08 -28.26 16.69
N VAL A 728 42.62 -29.07 15.73
CA VAL A 728 42.66 -30.54 15.84
C VAL A 728 44.10 -31.05 15.89
N ALA A 729 44.97 -30.59 14.98
CA ALA A 729 46.36 -31.01 14.91
C ALA A 729 47.16 -30.64 16.17
N ASP A 730 46.89 -29.46 16.73
CA ASP A 730 47.53 -28.95 17.95
C ASP A 730 46.95 -29.59 19.24
N GLY A 731 45.93 -30.46 19.13
CA GLY A 731 45.31 -31.14 20.27
C GLY A 731 44.44 -30.22 21.17
N ASN A 732 44.07 -29.05 20.67
CA ASN A 732 43.35 -28.03 21.44
C ASN A 732 41.85 -28.32 21.47
N CYS A 733 41.38 -28.89 22.58
CA CYS A 733 39.96 -29.23 22.80
C CYS A 733 39.36 -30.18 21.74
N GLY A 734 40.20 -30.99 21.09
CA GLY A 734 39.79 -31.93 20.05
C GLY A 734 39.23 -31.28 18.77
N GLY A 735 39.40 -29.96 18.61
CA GLY A 735 38.84 -29.18 17.51
C GLY A 735 38.17 -27.89 18.00
N GLY A 736 37.32 -27.33 17.13
CA GLY A 736 36.63 -26.06 17.33
C GLY A 736 37.56 -24.85 17.15
N MET A 737 37.05 -23.80 16.51
CA MET A 737 37.78 -22.56 16.30
C MET A 737 37.72 -21.68 17.54
N ARG A 738 38.78 -20.87 17.71
CA ARG A 738 38.83 -19.80 18.70
C ARG A 738 37.88 -18.68 18.31
N TRP A 739 37.50 -17.88 19.30
CA TRP A 739 36.79 -16.63 19.07
C TRP A 739 37.67 -15.68 18.25
N GLN A 740 38.85 -15.35 18.75
CA GLN A 740 39.78 -14.42 18.12
C GLN A 740 40.62 -15.07 17.01
N ILE A 741 41.01 -14.31 15.99
CA ILE A 741 41.92 -14.76 14.91
C ILE A 741 43.39 -14.54 15.28
N PHE A 742 43.69 -13.47 16.01
CA PHE A 742 45.05 -13.07 16.33
C PHE A 742 45.44 -13.36 17.79
N PRO A 743 46.65 -13.88 18.06
CA PRO A 743 47.06 -14.32 19.40
C PRO A 743 47.22 -13.21 20.44
N TRP A 744 47.36 -11.96 20.02
CA TRP A 744 47.47 -10.80 20.91
C TRP A 744 46.12 -10.22 21.34
N LEU A 745 45.00 -10.72 20.80
CA LEU A 745 43.67 -10.23 21.13
C LEU A 745 43.16 -10.86 22.44
N ASN A 746 42.50 -10.05 23.25
CA ASN A 746 41.85 -10.54 24.47
C ASN A 746 40.78 -11.57 24.12
N GLY A 747 40.75 -12.68 24.84
CA GLY A 747 39.86 -13.81 24.53
C GLY A 747 40.44 -14.81 23.52
N TRP A 748 41.73 -14.74 23.18
CA TRP A 748 42.41 -15.73 22.32
C TRP A 748 42.21 -17.20 22.72
N THR A 749 42.09 -17.48 24.02
CA THR A 749 41.87 -18.84 24.53
C THR A 749 40.40 -19.22 24.65
N TYR A 750 39.48 -18.34 24.26
CA TYR A 750 38.03 -18.57 24.28
C TYR A 750 37.57 -19.19 22.95
N LYS A 751 36.65 -20.15 23.00
CA LYS A 751 35.96 -20.72 21.84
C LYS A 751 34.46 -20.47 22.01
N ASN A 752 33.83 -19.79 21.07
CA ASN A 752 32.42 -19.43 21.16
C ASN A 752 31.56 -20.15 20.10
N THR A 753 30.26 -20.14 20.34
CA THR A 753 29.24 -20.66 19.42
C THR A 753 29.16 -19.82 18.15
N ALA A 754 29.39 -18.51 18.24
CA ALA A 754 29.37 -17.61 17.07
C ALA A 754 30.33 -18.09 15.97
N SER A 755 31.60 -18.38 16.29
CA SER A 755 32.59 -18.85 15.33
C SER A 755 32.31 -20.29 14.85
N ASN A 756 32.01 -21.20 15.79
CA ASN A 756 31.87 -22.63 15.48
C ASN A 756 30.53 -22.98 14.82
N GLY A 757 29.44 -22.43 15.36
CA GLY A 757 28.13 -22.41 14.71
C GLY A 757 28.18 -21.63 13.40
N GLY A 758 29.03 -20.61 13.33
CA GLY A 758 29.45 -19.91 12.12
C GLY A 758 29.84 -20.86 10.99
N LEU A 759 30.86 -21.69 11.24
CA LEU A 759 31.34 -22.72 10.32
C LEU A 759 30.27 -23.74 9.96
N PHE A 760 29.49 -24.23 10.94
CA PHE A 760 28.37 -25.14 10.71
C PHE A 760 27.35 -24.54 9.73
N HIS A 761 26.88 -23.34 10.03
CA HIS A 761 25.83 -22.67 9.29
C HIS A 761 26.29 -22.25 7.88
N LEU A 762 27.49 -21.70 7.73
CA LEU A 762 28.06 -21.40 6.41
C LEU A 762 28.24 -22.68 5.58
N GLY A 763 28.74 -23.76 6.18
CA GLY A 763 28.87 -25.05 5.50
C GLY A 763 27.52 -25.59 5.02
N ALA A 764 26.48 -25.50 5.85
CA ALA A 764 25.13 -25.92 5.48
C ALA A 764 24.55 -25.09 4.31
N ARG A 765 24.75 -23.77 4.34
CA ARG A 765 24.33 -22.87 3.25
C ARG A 765 25.11 -23.10 1.96
N LEU A 766 26.43 -23.25 2.03
CA LEU A 766 27.26 -23.58 0.88
C LEU A 766 26.91 -24.95 0.29
N ALA A 767 26.65 -25.95 1.11
CA ALA A 767 26.13 -27.25 0.65
C ALA A 767 24.81 -27.07 -0.09
N MET A 768 23.87 -26.31 0.50
CA MET A 768 22.57 -26.05 -0.12
C MET A 768 22.65 -25.26 -1.41
N TYR A 769 23.52 -24.25 -1.49
CA TYR A 769 23.70 -23.42 -2.67
C TYR A 769 24.43 -24.19 -3.78
N THR A 770 25.54 -24.86 -3.48
CA THR A 770 26.43 -25.48 -4.49
C THR A 770 26.09 -26.93 -4.80
N LYS A 771 25.33 -27.61 -3.93
CA LYS A 771 25.09 -29.06 -3.96
C LYS A 771 26.36 -29.90 -3.85
N ASN A 772 27.38 -29.37 -3.17
CA ASN A 772 28.64 -30.07 -2.91
C ASN A 772 28.67 -30.61 -1.48
N ASP A 773 28.71 -31.95 -1.37
CA ASP A 773 28.75 -32.70 -0.10
C ASP A 773 29.95 -32.36 0.79
N THR A 774 31.04 -31.83 0.22
CA THR A 774 32.22 -31.47 1.01
C THR A 774 31.88 -30.42 2.07
N TYR A 775 31.03 -29.44 1.73
CA TYR A 775 30.55 -28.43 2.66
C TYR A 775 29.63 -29.04 3.73
N ALA A 776 28.74 -29.97 3.34
CA ALA A 776 27.83 -30.65 4.25
C ALA A 776 28.58 -31.50 5.28
N LYS A 777 29.62 -32.24 4.86
CA LYS A 777 30.46 -33.05 5.75
C LYS A 777 31.19 -32.21 6.79
N PHE A 778 31.70 -31.04 6.41
CA PHE A 778 32.33 -30.13 7.36
C PHE A 778 31.32 -29.42 8.26
N ALA A 779 30.14 -29.08 7.75
CA ALA A 779 29.04 -28.57 8.57
C ALA A 779 28.68 -29.58 9.67
N GLU A 780 28.51 -30.85 9.30
CA GLU A 780 28.25 -31.94 10.24
C GLU A 780 29.41 -32.13 11.23
N LYS A 781 30.66 -32.07 10.77
CA LYS A 781 31.85 -32.13 11.64
C LYS A 781 31.86 -31.02 12.70
N ALA A 782 31.54 -29.79 12.31
CA ALA A 782 31.46 -28.66 13.23
C ALA A 782 30.30 -28.82 14.23
N PHE A 783 29.13 -29.25 13.76
CA PHE A 783 27.97 -29.54 14.60
C PHE A 783 28.26 -30.64 15.63
N ASP A 784 28.88 -31.74 15.20
CA ASP A 784 29.20 -32.88 16.04
C ASP A 784 30.22 -32.51 17.12
N TRP A 785 31.24 -31.69 16.78
CA TRP A 785 32.17 -31.17 17.79
C TRP A 785 31.46 -30.32 18.83
N MET A 786 30.59 -29.39 18.41
CA MET A 786 29.82 -28.56 19.35
C MET A 786 28.91 -29.43 20.24
N SER A 787 28.28 -30.46 19.68
CA SER A 787 27.42 -31.43 20.40
C SER A 787 28.17 -32.31 21.40
N GLN A 788 29.49 -32.47 21.24
CA GLN A 788 30.37 -33.17 22.17
C GLN A 788 31.04 -32.23 23.19
N SER A 789 30.84 -30.92 23.01
CA SER A 789 31.34 -29.88 23.89
C SER A 789 30.24 -29.40 24.83
N PRO A 790 30.58 -28.67 25.91
CA PRO A 790 29.59 -28.01 26.76
C PRO A 790 28.67 -27.04 26.02
N LEU A 791 29.04 -26.54 24.82
CA LEU A 791 28.28 -25.54 24.07
C LEU A 791 26.86 -26.01 23.71
N LEU A 792 26.70 -27.30 23.41
CA LEU A 792 25.43 -27.93 23.07
C LEU A 792 25.21 -29.18 23.96
N PRO A 793 24.61 -29.02 25.16
CA PRO A 793 24.45 -30.13 26.11
C PRO A 793 23.43 -31.21 25.69
N GLY A 794 22.80 -31.08 24.52
CA GLY A 794 21.93 -32.11 23.91
C GLY A 794 20.42 -31.92 24.11
N ASP A 795 19.99 -31.01 24.99
CA ASP A 795 18.58 -30.69 25.26
C ASP A 795 18.02 -29.52 24.42
N GLY A 796 18.79 -29.09 23.41
CA GLY A 796 18.52 -27.92 22.57
C GLY A 796 19.00 -26.59 23.16
N GLN A 797 19.62 -26.57 24.35
CA GLN A 797 20.25 -25.35 24.84
C GLN A 797 21.50 -25.01 24.02
N VAL A 798 21.75 -23.70 23.88
CA VAL A 798 22.91 -23.17 23.17
C VAL A 798 23.62 -22.20 24.10
N TYR A 799 24.83 -22.56 24.53
CA TYR A 799 25.66 -21.73 25.40
C TYR A 799 26.64 -20.89 24.58
N ASP A 800 27.13 -19.80 25.17
CA ASP A 800 27.88 -18.78 24.42
C ASP A 800 29.28 -19.24 24.04
N GLY A 801 30.03 -19.80 25.01
CA GLY A 801 31.39 -20.23 24.76
C GLY A 801 32.02 -21.00 25.90
N THR A 802 33.24 -21.45 25.68
CA THR A 802 34.04 -22.29 26.58
C THR A 802 35.51 -21.85 26.50
N SER A 803 36.30 -22.13 27.53
CA SER A 803 37.71 -21.73 27.57
C SER A 803 38.67 -22.90 27.44
N MET A 804 39.73 -22.69 26.67
CA MET A 804 40.89 -23.62 26.63
C MET A 804 41.68 -23.64 27.94
N THR A 805 41.46 -22.66 28.83
CA THR A 805 42.19 -22.55 30.10
C THR A 805 41.58 -23.37 31.23
N THR A 806 40.43 -24.01 31.01
CA THR A 806 39.81 -24.86 32.03
C THR A 806 40.54 -26.18 32.23
N ASN A 807 40.27 -26.85 33.35
CA ASN A 807 40.80 -28.18 33.63
C ASN A 807 39.65 -29.16 33.91
N PRO A 808 39.31 -30.07 32.97
CA PRO A 808 39.93 -30.27 31.66
C PRO A 808 39.62 -29.12 30.66
N PRO A 809 40.44 -28.89 29.62
CA PRO A 809 40.20 -27.82 28.63
C PRO A 809 38.87 -27.94 27.90
N CYS A 810 38.20 -26.81 27.68
CA CYS A 810 36.90 -26.69 27.04
C CYS A 810 35.80 -27.58 27.67
N LYS A 811 35.76 -27.61 29.01
CA LYS A 811 34.75 -28.37 29.78
C LYS A 811 33.83 -27.50 30.63
N ASP A 812 34.00 -26.18 30.57
CA ASP A 812 33.05 -25.19 31.10
C ASP A 812 32.15 -24.63 30.00
N ALA A 813 31.15 -23.84 30.38
CA ALA A 813 30.38 -23.04 29.45
C ALA A 813 29.93 -21.73 30.08
N ASP A 814 30.04 -20.64 29.35
CA ASP A 814 29.23 -19.44 29.59
C ASP A 814 27.80 -19.76 29.16
N LYS A 815 26.91 -19.89 30.14
CA LYS A 815 25.52 -20.33 29.92
C LYS A 815 24.58 -19.20 29.55
N THR A 816 25.10 -17.99 29.26
CA THR A 816 24.27 -16.85 28.89
C THR A 816 23.56 -17.13 27.56
N PRO A 817 22.21 -17.19 27.53
CA PRO A 817 21.49 -17.64 26.36
C PRO A 817 21.22 -16.45 25.43
N TRP A 818 22.15 -16.14 24.53
CA TRP A 818 21.97 -15.06 23.55
C TRP A 818 21.12 -15.48 22.35
N THR A 819 20.21 -14.62 21.88
CA THR A 819 19.26 -14.98 20.81
C THR A 819 19.97 -15.38 19.51
N TYR A 820 21.08 -14.73 19.18
CA TYR A 820 21.79 -14.96 17.93
C TYR A 820 22.43 -16.36 17.87
N ASN A 821 22.95 -16.89 19.00
CA ASN A 821 23.51 -18.23 19.07
C ASN A 821 22.46 -19.30 18.71
N TYR A 822 21.23 -19.15 19.22
CA TYR A 822 20.11 -20.00 18.83
C TYR A 822 19.78 -19.87 17.35
N GLY A 823 19.72 -18.63 16.84
CA GLY A 823 19.42 -18.39 15.44
C GLY A 823 20.44 -19.03 14.47
N ILE A 824 21.74 -19.01 14.80
CA ILE A 824 22.80 -19.69 14.03
C ILE A 824 22.49 -21.19 13.93
N MET A 825 22.20 -21.83 15.07
CA MET A 825 21.95 -23.27 15.14
C MET A 825 20.63 -23.66 14.45
N ILE A 826 19.59 -22.83 14.57
CA ILE A 826 18.30 -23.01 13.90
C ILE A 826 18.47 -22.96 12.39
N ALA A 827 19.10 -21.91 11.85
CA ALA A 827 19.25 -21.79 10.40
C ALA A 827 20.15 -22.90 9.83
N GLY A 828 21.31 -23.18 10.44
CA GLY A 828 22.18 -24.27 10.01
C GLY A 828 21.46 -25.63 9.99
N SER A 829 20.66 -25.92 11.02
CA SER A 829 19.86 -27.16 11.08
C SER A 829 18.75 -27.20 10.04
N ALA A 830 18.11 -26.06 9.75
CA ALA A 830 17.08 -25.97 8.72
C ALA A 830 17.64 -26.16 7.30
N TYR A 831 18.80 -25.57 6.98
CA TYR A 831 19.48 -25.82 5.71
C TYR A 831 19.93 -27.29 5.60
N MET A 832 20.47 -27.89 6.65
CA MET A 832 20.85 -29.31 6.63
C MET A 832 19.63 -30.24 6.52
N TYR A 833 18.52 -29.92 7.20
CA TYR A 833 17.25 -30.64 7.05
C TYR A 833 16.79 -30.62 5.59
N ASN A 834 16.81 -29.45 4.94
CA ASN A 834 16.44 -29.33 3.53
C ASN A 834 17.44 -30.08 2.61
N TYR A 835 18.74 -29.91 2.84
CA TYR A 835 19.81 -30.55 2.06
C TYR A 835 19.71 -32.07 2.05
N THR A 836 19.42 -32.63 3.22
CA THR A 836 19.34 -34.07 3.45
C THR A 836 17.95 -34.64 3.17
N ASN A 837 17.05 -33.88 2.55
CA ASN A 837 15.68 -34.28 2.23
C ASN A 837 14.89 -34.74 3.47
N GLY A 838 15.07 -34.04 4.59
CA GLY A 838 14.29 -34.21 5.81
C GLY A 838 14.84 -35.23 6.80
N ALA A 839 16.15 -35.45 6.85
CA ALA A 839 16.73 -36.44 7.76
C ALA A 839 16.41 -36.16 9.24
N GLU A 840 16.13 -37.23 9.98
CA GLU A 840 15.60 -37.15 11.35
C GLU A 840 16.56 -36.48 12.34
N LYS A 841 17.88 -36.62 12.15
CA LYS A 841 18.93 -35.92 12.94
C LYS A 841 18.69 -34.41 12.93
N TRP A 842 18.52 -33.83 11.75
CA TRP A 842 18.35 -32.39 11.58
C TRP A 842 16.97 -31.91 11.98
N LYS A 843 15.94 -32.73 11.75
CA LYS A 843 14.58 -32.46 12.24
C LYS A 843 14.55 -32.38 13.78
N THR A 844 15.19 -33.33 14.45
CA THR A 844 15.29 -33.40 15.91
C THR A 844 16.06 -32.20 16.46
N ALA A 845 17.23 -31.91 15.89
CA ALA A 845 18.04 -30.75 16.28
C ALA A 845 17.27 -29.44 16.13
N LEU A 846 16.66 -29.20 14.95
CA LEU A 846 15.86 -28.01 14.67
C LEU A 846 14.69 -27.86 15.64
N THR A 847 13.96 -28.94 15.91
CA THR A 847 12.82 -28.93 16.84
C THR A 847 13.27 -28.61 18.26
N ASN A 848 14.39 -29.17 18.72
CA ASN A 848 14.93 -28.91 20.06
C ASN A 848 15.40 -27.46 20.21
N PHE A 849 16.06 -26.89 19.20
CA PHE A 849 16.48 -25.48 19.23
C PHE A 849 15.29 -24.52 19.21
N LEU A 850 14.26 -24.81 18.39
CA LEU A 850 13.03 -24.01 18.36
C LEU A 850 12.28 -24.06 19.70
N LYS A 851 12.16 -25.25 20.30
CA LYS A 851 11.54 -25.40 21.62
C LYS A 851 12.26 -24.59 22.69
N GLN A 852 13.60 -24.61 22.68
CA GLN A 852 14.38 -23.86 23.68
C GLN A 852 14.41 -22.35 23.40
N SER A 853 14.19 -21.91 22.16
CA SER A 853 14.11 -20.49 21.82
C SER A 853 12.80 -19.83 22.28
N GLU A 854 11.77 -20.59 22.65
CA GLU A 854 10.55 -20.07 23.30
C GLU A 854 10.86 -19.23 24.55
N ARG A 855 12.00 -19.45 25.21
CA ARG A 855 12.47 -18.63 26.35
C ARG A 855 12.61 -17.16 26.03
N PHE A 856 12.81 -16.80 24.76
CA PHE A 856 12.92 -15.43 24.28
C PHE A 856 11.56 -14.77 24.05
N PHE A 857 10.46 -15.49 24.25
CA PHE A 857 9.10 -15.00 24.11
C PHE A 857 8.29 -15.26 25.39
N PRO A 858 8.73 -14.77 26.56
CA PRO A 858 8.12 -15.15 27.82
C PRO A 858 6.75 -14.48 27.99
N ASP A 859 5.80 -15.21 28.59
CA ASP A 859 4.43 -14.73 28.82
C ASP A 859 4.38 -13.43 29.64
N GLN A 860 5.33 -13.23 30.57
CA GLN A 860 5.43 -12.02 31.38
C GLN A 860 5.66 -10.74 30.55
N PHE A 861 6.24 -10.87 29.35
CA PHE A 861 6.43 -9.79 28.39
C PHE A 861 5.42 -9.86 27.26
N GLY A 862 4.30 -10.53 27.51
CA GLY A 862 3.25 -10.74 26.53
C GLY A 862 3.74 -11.55 25.34
N GLY A 863 4.67 -12.49 25.49
CA GLY A 863 5.16 -13.35 24.40
C GLY A 863 5.91 -12.60 23.29
N VAL A 864 6.43 -11.41 23.58
CA VAL A 864 7.24 -10.59 22.66
C VAL A 864 8.70 -10.96 22.80
N MET A 865 9.43 -10.97 21.67
CA MET A 865 10.86 -11.23 21.64
C MET A 865 11.65 -10.23 22.50
N TYR A 866 12.49 -10.75 23.40
CA TYR A 866 13.42 -9.94 24.18
C TYR A 866 14.82 -10.60 24.25
N GLU A 867 15.83 -9.80 24.51
CA GLU A 867 17.20 -10.23 24.83
C GLU A 867 17.45 -10.18 26.34
N VAL A 868 18.27 -11.10 26.87
CA VAL A 868 18.44 -11.28 28.33
C VAL A 868 19.00 -10.05 29.06
N CYS A 869 19.68 -9.15 28.35
CA CYS A 869 20.20 -7.90 28.88
C CYS A 869 19.14 -6.78 28.98
N GLU A 870 18.00 -6.90 28.27
CA GLU A 870 16.99 -5.85 28.16
C GLU A 870 16.27 -5.53 29.48
N PRO A 871 15.83 -6.51 30.30
CA PRO A 871 15.03 -6.22 31.49
C PRO A 871 15.76 -5.37 32.54
N LYS A 872 17.10 -5.50 32.61
CA LYS A 872 17.96 -4.73 33.52
C LYS A 872 18.62 -3.52 32.85
N ASP A 873 18.28 -3.29 31.58
CA ASP A 873 18.83 -2.20 30.77
C ASP A 873 20.36 -2.24 30.56
N LEU A 874 20.94 -3.45 30.62
CA LEU A 874 22.40 -3.67 30.59
C LEU A 874 22.96 -3.96 29.19
N CYS A 875 22.14 -3.91 28.14
CA CYS A 875 22.59 -4.22 26.78
C CYS A 875 23.68 -3.24 26.32
N ASN A 876 24.82 -3.78 25.86
CA ASN A 876 25.84 -3.01 25.17
C ASN A 876 25.50 -2.87 23.66
N LYS A 877 26.39 -2.23 22.89
CA LYS A 877 26.16 -1.96 21.47
C LYS A 877 26.07 -3.22 20.60
N ASP A 878 26.72 -4.30 21.00
CA ASP A 878 26.62 -5.60 20.32
C ASP A 878 25.24 -6.22 20.55
N GLN A 879 24.85 -6.30 21.82
CA GLN A 879 23.64 -7.00 22.26
C GLN A 879 22.36 -6.33 21.75
N GLU A 880 22.41 -5.03 21.41
CA GLU A 880 21.30 -4.29 20.78
C GLU A 880 20.84 -4.89 19.43
N SER A 881 21.71 -5.61 18.70
CA SER A 881 21.37 -6.19 17.39
C SER A 881 21.01 -7.68 17.43
N PHE A 882 21.18 -8.37 18.55
CA PHE A 882 21.13 -9.85 18.60
C PHE A 882 19.77 -10.42 18.20
N LYS A 883 18.66 -9.75 18.57
CA LYS A 883 17.30 -10.12 18.17
C LYS A 883 17.10 -10.08 16.65
N ALA A 884 17.83 -9.22 15.92
CA ALA A 884 17.73 -9.11 14.46
C ALA A 884 18.08 -10.46 13.79
N TYR A 885 19.12 -11.11 14.30
CA TYR A 885 19.65 -12.36 13.74
C TYR A 885 18.72 -13.54 14.01
N LEU A 886 18.18 -13.66 15.22
CA LEU A 886 17.17 -14.67 15.51
C LEU A 886 15.93 -14.49 14.60
N SER A 887 15.44 -13.25 14.47
CA SER A 887 14.30 -12.92 13.61
C SER A 887 14.52 -13.36 12.16
N ARG A 888 15.70 -13.04 11.59
CA ARG A 888 16.02 -13.39 10.20
C ARG A 888 16.10 -14.90 9.99
N TRP A 889 16.68 -15.62 10.94
CA TRP A 889 16.97 -17.05 10.80
C TRP A 889 15.77 -17.94 11.14
N LEU A 890 14.88 -17.46 12.01
CA LEU A 890 13.53 -18.00 12.14
C LEU A 890 12.78 -17.94 10.80
N ALA A 891 12.87 -16.82 10.07
CA ALA A 891 12.26 -16.69 8.75
C ALA A 891 12.87 -17.66 7.72
N VAL A 892 14.20 -17.83 7.67
CA VAL A 892 14.77 -18.82 6.74
C VAL A 892 14.42 -20.25 7.15
N ALA A 893 14.24 -20.54 8.45
CA ALA A 893 13.79 -21.85 8.91
C ALA A 893 12.38 -22.18 8.38
N ILE A 894 11.47 -21.20 8.31
CA ILE A 894 10.16 -21.36 7.67
C ILE A 894 10.32 -21.79 6.21
N GLN A 895 11.21 -21.15 5.45
CA GLN A 895 11.41 -21.47 4.03
C GLN A 895 12.17 -22.79 3.80
N MET A 896 13.15 -23.12 4.64
CA MET A 896 13.98 -24.33 4.50
C MET A 896 13.32 -25.57 5.11
N ALA A 897 12.49 -25.41 6.13
CA ALA A 897 11.80 -26.47 6.85
C ALA A 897 10.34 -26.08 7.10
N PRO A 898 9.45 -26.17 6.10
CA PRO A 898 8.08 -25.62 6.16
C PRO A 898 7.21 -26.11 7.32
N PHE A 899 7.51 -27.28 7.91
CA PHE A 899 6.80 -27.78 9.09
C PHE A 899 6.96 -26.87 10.33
N THR A 900 7.95 -25.97 10.32
CA THR A 900 8.22 -25.03 11.41
C THR A 900 7.37 -23.76 11.33
N HIS A 901 6.66 -23.52 10.21
CA HIS A 901 5.88 -22.29 10.00
C HIS A 901 4.94 -21.98 11.16
N ASP A 902 4.10 -22.94 11.54
CA ASP A 902 3.06 -22.74 12.56
C ASP A 902 3.65 -22.61 13.98
N LEU A 903 4.90 -23.04 14.18
CA LEU A 903 5.65 -22.86 15.43
C LEU A 903 6.27 -21.46 15.52
N ILE A 904 6.71 -20.89 14.38
CA ILE A 904 7.53 -19.68 14.35
C ILE A 904 6.68 -18.43 14.12
N MET A 905 5.76 -18.47 13.15
CA MET A 905 5.05 -17.28 12.67
C MET A 905 4.28 -16.53 13.77
N PRO A 906 3.58 -17.19 14.73
CA PRO A 906 2.88 -16.48 15.80
C PRO A 906 3.81 -15.60 16.64
N HIS A 907 5.04 -16.05 16.91
CA HIS A 907 6.03 -15.31 17.67
C HIS A 907 6.60 -14.12 16.89
N LEU A 908 6.87 -14.29 15.59
CA LEU A 908 7.36 -13.22 14.72
C LEU A 908 6.33 -12.09 14.61
N LEU A 909 5.06 -12.46 14.37
CA LEU A 909 3.93 -11.54 14.26
C LEU A 909 3.77 -10.67 15.50
N LYS A 910 3.72 -11.31 16.68
CA LYS A 910 3.55 -10.62 17.95
C LYS A 910 4.69 -9.66 18.24
N SER A 911 5.92 -10.08 17.94
CA SER A 911 7.12 -9.29 18.16
C SER A 911 7.26 -8.13 17.17
N ALA A 912 6.88 -8.32 15.90
CA ALA A 912 6.92 -7.27 14.89
C ALA A 912 5.97 -6.11 15.23
N VAL A 913 4.77 -6.43 15.70
CA VAL A 913 3.81 -5.44 16.20
C VAL A 913 4.42 -4.61 17.31
N ALA A 914 4.97 -5.28 18.32
CA ALA A 914 5.56 -4.66 19.48
C ALA A 914 6.79 -3.82 19.11
N ALA A 915 7.60 -4.28 18.16
CA ALA A 915 8.73 -3.52 17.62
C ALA A 915 8.28 -2.24 16.92
N ALA A 916 7.24 -2.29 16.08
CA ALA A 916 6.73 -1.09 15.41
C ALA A 916 6.16 -0.05 16.40
N GLN A 917 5.68 -0.48 17.57
CA GLN A 917 5.17 0.43 18.63
C GLN A 917 6.24 1.31 19.24
N THR A 918 7.50 0.88 19.14
CA THR A 918 8.62 1.65 19.67
C THR A 918 9.19 2.61 18.64
N CYS A 919 8.77 2.53 17.37
CA CYS A 919 9.27 3.33 16.23
C CYS A 919 8.69 4.75 16.14
N GLU A 920 8.54 5.42 17.28
CA GLU A 920 8.07 6.80 17.41
C GLU A 920 9.15 7.76 17.93
N GLY A 921 10.39 7.30 18.00
CA GLY A 921 11.52 8.10 18.49
C GLY A 921 11.98 9.20 17.52
N PRO A 922 12.82 10.14 18.01
CA PRO A 922 13.23 11.32 17.28
C PRO A 922 14.08 10.99 16.04
N SER A 923 14.09 11.89 15.06
CA SER A 923 14.96 11.71 13.91
C SER A 923 16.43 11.87 14.27
N GLN A 924 17.26 10.93 13.81
CA GLN A 924 18.71 11.09 13.81
C GLN A 924 19.24 11.14 12.37
N HIS A 925 20.22 12.02 12.13
CA HIS A 925 20.89 12.20 10.84
C HIS A 925 19.92 12.37 9.64
N ASN A 926 18.78 13.05 9.86
CA ASN A 926 17.73 13.29 8.87
C ASN A 926 16.96 12.04 8.37
N GLY A 927 16.97 10.93 9.11
CA GLY A 927 16.25 9.70 8.75
C GLY A 927 14.71 9.72 8.92
N GLY A 928 14.14 10.79 9.48
CA GLY A 928 12.71 10.91 9.84
C GLY A 928 12.38 10.51 11.29
N PRO A 929 11.18 10.82 11.82
CA PRO A 929 10.79 10.58 13.22
C PRO A 929 10.35 9.13 13.45
N HIS A 930 11.21 8.17 13.10
CA HIS A 930 10.93 6.74 13.13
C HIS A 930 12.04 5.98 13.85
N GLN A 931 12.57 6.57 14.93
CA GLN A 931 13.56 5.87 15.73
C GLN A 931 12.91 4.77 16.57
N CYS A 932 13.35 3.52 16.41
CA CYS A 932 12.80 2.38 17.13
C CYS A 932 13.57 2.10 18.42
N GLY A 933 12.83 1.75 19.47
CA GLY A 933 13.34 1.38 20.79
C GLY A 933 13.77 -0.07 20.89
N MET A 934 14.55 -0.39 21.93
CA MET A 934 15.06 -1.75 22.17
C MET A 934 14.01 -2.65 22.84
N ARG A 935 13.33 -2.14 23.88
CA ARG A 935 12.43 -2.90 24.75
C ARG A 935 11.00 -2.93 24.22
N TRP A 936 10.69 -3.92 23.40
CA TRP A 936 9.38 -4.06 22.75
C TRP A 936 8.24 -4.44 23.68
N PHE A 937 8.56 -4.95 24.87
CA PHE A 937 7.55 -5.23 25.91
C PHE A 937 7.08 -3.96 26.64
N GLN A 938 7.62 -2.78 26.29
CA GLN A 938 7.16 -1.48 26.76
C GLN A 938 6.54 -0.71 25.60
N PRO A 939 5.45 0.04 25.83
CA PRO A 939 4.87 0.88 24.78
C PRO A 939 5.76 2.11 24.53
N GLY A 940 5.92 2.47 23.25
CA GLY A 940 6.60 3.68 22.83
C GLY A 940 8.12 3.61 22.76
N PHE A 941 8.75 4.73 22.39
CA PHE A 941 10.20 4.82 22.28
C PHE A 941 10.85 4.86 23.67
N ASP A 942 11.75 3.91 23.96
CA ASP A 942 12.34 3.70 25.29
C ASP A 942 13.59 4.55 25.55
N GLY A 943 13.90 5.50 24.66
CA GLY A 943 15.08 6.36 24.73
C GLY A 943 16.36 5.71 24.19
N LYS A 944 16.34 4.41 23.85
CA LYS A 944 17.47 3.70 23.25
C LYS A 944 17.28 3.59 21.75
N GLY A 945 18.22 4.13 21.00
CA GLY A 945 18.22 4.02 19.55
C GLY A 945 19.64 3.98 18.98
N GLY A 946 19.73 3.60 17.70
CA GLY A 946 21.00 3.41 17.00
C GLY A 946 20.93 2.24 16.03
N VAL A 947 22.08 1.83 15.50
CA VAL A 947 22.17 0.78 14.46
C VAL A 947 21.53 -0.53 14.93
N GLY A 948 21.90 -1.05 16.11
CA GLY A 948 21.39 -2.35 16.60
C GLY A 948 19.88 -2.37 16.82
N THR A 949 19.33 -1.38 17.52
CA THR A 949 17.88 -1.25 17.74
C THR A 949 17.09 -1.16 16.43
N GLN A 950 17.65 -0.48 15.43
CA GLN A 950 17.00 -0.29 14.14
C GLN A 950 17.09 -1.52 13.25
N MET A 951 18.25 -2.19 13.23
CA MET A 951 18.40 -3.48 12.54
C MET A 951 17.38 -4.47 13.06
N THR A 952 17.25 -4.56 14.38
CA THR A 952 16.34 -5.49 15.03
C THR A 952 14.88 -5.21 14.66
N ALA A 953 14.43 -3.96 14.73
CA ALA A 953 13.08 -3.58 14.33
C ALA A 953 12.83 -3.82 12.83
N LEU A 954 13.79 -3.46 11.97
CA LEU A 954 13.66 -3.65 10.53
C LEU A 954 13.56 -5.12 10.16
N ASN A 955 14.39 -5.98 10.75
CA ASN A 955 14.37 -7.40 10.46
C ASN A 955 13.05 -8.05 10.86
N ILE A 956 12.59 -7.86 12.11
CA ILE A 956 11.36 -8.50 12.58
C ILE A 956 10.11 -8.06 11.79
N ILE A 957 10.09 -6.81 11.32
CA ILE A 957 9.00 -6.28 10.48
C ILE A 957 9.10 -6.84 9.06
N SER A 958 10.30 -6.85 8.46
CA SER A 958 10.51 -7.28 7.07
C SER A 958 10.19 -8.76 6.87
N VAL A 959 10.59 -9.62 7.83
CA VAL A 959 10.39 -11.08 7.73
C VAL A 959 8.93 -11.52 7.72
N LEU A 960 7.98 -10.65 8.07
CA LEU A 960 6.55 -10.97 7.93
C LEU A 960 6.11 -11.18 6.47
N ASN A 961 6.95 -10.80 5.50
CA ASN A 961 6.73 -11.10 4.08
C ASN A 961 7.37 -12.44 3.64
N VAL A 962 7.83 -13.30 4.55
CA VAL A 962 8.55 -14.55 4.22
C VAL A 962 7.79 -15.48 3.27
N ASP A 963 6.47 -15.57 3.37
CA ASP A 963 5.64 -16.41 2.48
C ASP A 963 5.42 -15.81 1.08
N ARG A 964 5.82 -14.54 0.88
CA ARG A 964 5.57 -13.76 -0.33
C ARG A 964 6.79 -13.62 -1.22
N VAL A 965 7.95 -14.08 -0.76
CA VAL A 965 9.21 -13.99 -1.48
C VAL A 965 9.77 -15.39 -1.76
N PRO A 966 10.56 -15.56 -2.84
CA PRO A 966 11.19 -16.83 -3.12
C PRO A 966 12.08 -17.27 -1.97
N ALA A 967 12.14 -18.58 -1.72
CA ALA A 967 13.16 -19.14 -0.84
C ALA A 967 14.58 -18.89 -1.39
N PRO A 968 15.62 -18.87 -0.53
CA PRO A 968 17.02 -18.80 -0.92
C PRO A 968 17.37 -19.63 -2.15
N TYR A 969 17.91 -18.96 -3.18
CA TYR A 969 18.32 -19.61 -4.41
C TYR A 969 19.59 -20.45 -4.20
N SER A 970 19.66 -21.52 -4.98
CA SER A 970 20.84 -22.39 -5.17
C SER A 970 21.25 -22.40 -6.64
N SER A 971 22.40 -23.00 -6.95
CA SER A 971 22.88 -23.21 -8.32
C SER A 971 21.83 -23.86 -9.23
N ASN A 972 21.01 -24.76 -8.69
CA ASN A 972 19.97 -25.48 -9.43
C ASN A 972 18.63 -24.76 -9.51
N THR A 973 18.42 -23.69 -8.73
CA THR A 973 17.15 -22.95 -8.68
C THR A 973 17.26 -21.53 -9.22
N GLY A 974 18.43 -21.14 -9.74
CA GLY A 974 18.63 -19.88 -10.45
C GLY A 974 19.57 -18.89 -9.76
N GLY A 975 20.38 -19.31 -8.78
CA GLY A 975 21.46 -18.51 -8.21
C GLY A 975 22.54 -18.22 -9.24
N SER A 976 22.95 -16.95 -9.38
CA SER A 976 23.84 -16.49 -10.45
C SER A 976 25.28 -16.18 -10.01
N SER A 977 25.53 -16.07 -8.70
CA SER A 977 26.82 -15.63 -8.20
C SER A 977 27.93 -16.64 -8.48
N LYS A 978 29.03 -16.18 -9.07
CA LYS A 978 30.18 -17.02 -9.44
C LYS A 978 30.97 -17.44 -8.19
N GLY A 979 31.23 -18.74 -8.08
CA GLY A 979 32.04 -19.33 -7.02
C GLY A 979 33.50 -19.52 -7.42
N ASP A 980 34.34 -19.66 -6.41
CA ASP A 980 35.74 -20.12 -6.49
C ASP A 980 36.00 -21.03 -5.29
N PRO A 981 35.89 -22.36 -5.45
CA PRO A 981 36.10 -23.31 -4.36
C PRO A 981 37.52 -23.30 -3.78
N GLY A 982 38.51 -22.76 -4.50
CA GLY A 982 39.91 -22.70 -4.08
C GLY A 982 40.29 -21.41 -3.37
N LEU A 983 39.48 -20.35 -3.47
CA LEU A 983 39.77 -19.06 -2.85
C LEU A 983 39.93 -19.21 -1.34
N GLY A 984 40.90 -18.51 -0.73
CA GLY A 984 41.13 -18.54 0.72
C GLY A 984 41.79 -19.83 1.27
N SER A 985 42.12 -20.82 0.42
CA SER A 985 42.70 -22.11 0.86
C SER A 985 44.17 -22.10 1.31
N GLY A 986 44.90 -20.99 1.12
CA GLY A 986 46.25 -20.81 1.67
C GLY A 986 46.25 -20.61 3.20
N GLY A 987 47.29 -21.08 3.90
CA GLY A 987 47.37 -20.98 5.36
C GLY A 987 47.58 -19.54 5.87
N ASP A 988 47.05 -19.22 7.06
CA ASP A 988 47.14 -17.88 7.67
C ASP A 988 48.60 -17.46 8.00
N GLN A 989 49.57 -18.38 7.99
CA GLN A 989 50.95 -18.08 8.42
C GLN A 989 51.69 -17.07 7.54
N GLU A 990 51.33 -16.93 6.26
CA GLU A 990 51.87 -15.86 5.38
C GLU A 990 51.11 -14.53 5.54
N ARG A 991 49.99 -14.51 6.28
CA ARG A 991 49.05 -13.38 6.40
C ARG A 991 49.05 -12.72 7.78
N LEU A 992 49.59 -13.39 8.78
CA LEU A 992 49.81 -12.83 10.13
C LEU A 992 51.15 -12.07 10.13
N PRO A 993 51.24 -10.84 10.68
CA PRO A 993 52.54 -10.18 10.87
C PRO A 993 53.45 -11.07 11.72
N THR A 994 54.56 -11.51 11.13
CA THR A 994 55.58 -12.30 11.81
C THR A 994 56.31 -11.41 12.83
N VAL A 995 56.10 -11.65 14.12
CA VAL A 995 57.08 -11.22 15.14
C VAL A 995 58.20 -12.26 15.14
N ASP A 996 58.92 -12.35 14.03
CA ASP A 996 60.05 -13.26 13.87
C ASP A 996 61.32 -12.61 14.42
N GLY A 997 61.47 -12.75 15.74
CA GLY A 997 62.72 -12.51 16.42
C GLY A 997 62.63 -13.06 17.84
N LYS A 998 63.39 -14.13 18.14
CA LYS A 998 63.67 -14.47 19.54
C LYS A 998 64.31 -13.23 20.16
N ILE A 999 63.63 -12.63 21.15
CA ILE A 999 64.12 -11.48 21.92
C ILE A 999 65.58 -11.75 22.32
N THR A 1000 66.50 -11.03 21.70
CA THR A 1000 67.93 -11.22 21.93
C THR A 1000 68.33 -10.60 23.26
N THR A 1001 69.52 -10.96 23.75
CA THR A 1001 70.10 -10.27 24.92
C THR A 1001 70.29 -8.77 24.65
N ALA A 1002 70.53 -8.38 23.38
CA ALA A 1002 70.60 -6.98 22.97
C ALA A 1002 69.24 -6.28 23.08
N ASP A 1003 68.14 -6.93 22.69
CA ASP A 1003 66.79 -6.38 22.81
C ASP A 1003 66.38 -6.19 24.28
N LYS A 1004 66.72 -7.17 25.14
CA LYS A 1004 66.50 -7.05 26.60
C LYS A 1004 67.35 -5.93 27.21
N ALA A 1005 68.60 -5.79 26.79
CA ALA A 1005 69.48 -4.72 27.24
C ALA A 1005 68.98 -3.35 26.77
N GLY A 1006 68.56 -3.23 25.50
CA GLY A 1006 67.97 -2.01 24.94
C GLY A 1006 66.68 -1.61 25.66
N ALA A 1007 65.77 -2.56 25.89
CA ALA A 1007 64.55 -2.33 26.66
C ALA A 1007 64.85 -1.92 28.11
N ALA A 1008 65.83 -2.55 28.76
CA ALA A 1008 66.27 -2.17 30.12
C ALA A 1008 66.86 -0.76 30.15
N ILE A 1009 67.69 -0.38 29.18
CA ILE A 1009 68.28 0.96 29.08
C ILE A 1009 67.18 2.00 28.86
N VAL A 1010 66.25 1.77 27.93
CA VAL A 1010 65.13 2.70 27.68
C VAL A 1010 64.24 2.83 28.92
N THR A 1011 63.98 1.72 29.62
CA THR A 1011 63.23 1.72 30.87
C THR A 1011 63.95 2.51 31.95
N ILE A 1012 65.26 2.32 32.12
CA ILE A 1012 66.08 3.09 33.06
C ILE A 1012 66.07 4.58 32.69
N ILE A 1013 66.22 4.93 31.40
CA ILE A 1013 66.12 6.32 30.94
C ILE A 1013 64.75 6.90 31.29
N MET A 1014 63.66 6.20 30.98
CA MET A 1014 62.30 6.68 31.30
C MET A 1014 62.10 6.85 32.81
N VAL A 1015 62.57 5.91 33.62
CA VAL A 1015 62.51 6.01 35.09
C VAL A 1015 63.35 7.16 35.60
N VAL A 1016 64.60 7.32 35.15
CA VAL A 1016 65.48 8.42 35.54
C VAL A 1016 64.92 9.77 35.09
N THR A 1017 64.38 9.87 33.88
CA THR A 1017 63.78 11.10 33.36
C THR A 1017 62.51 11.45 34.13
N THR A 1018 61.70 10.45 34.48
CA THR A 1018 60.49 10.63 35.29
C THR A 1018 60.85 11.04 36.72
N LEU A 1019 61.82 10.38 37.35
CA LEU A 1019 62.31 10.72 38.69
C LEU A 1019 63.02 12.08 38.73
N ALA A 1020 63.79 12.43 37.69
CA ALA A 1020 64.40 13.74 37.54
C ALA A 1020 63.34 14.83 37.31
N GLY A 1021 62.30 14.54 36.53
CA GLY A 1021 61.14 15.42 36.35
C GLY A 1021 60.37 15.61 37.66
N VAL A 1022 60.14 14.54 38.43
CA VAL A 1022 59.52 14.61 39.76
C VAL A 1022 60.41 15.39 40.73
N TRP A 1023 61.72 15.15 40.75
CA TRP A 1023 62.67 15.89 41.58
C TRP A 1023 62.71 17.38 41.21
N TRP A 1024 62.74 17.71 39.91
CA TRP A 1024 62.66 19.08 39.41
C TRP A 1024 61.36 19.79 39.78
N MET A 1025 60.24 19.06 39.87
CA MET A 1025 58.96 19.61 40.34
C MET A 1025 58.89 19.75 41.87
N VAL A 1026 59.78 19.09 42.63
CA VAL A 1026 59.81 19.12 44.10
C VAL A 1026 60.83 20.15 44.63
N LEU A 1027 61.89 20.47 43.87
CA LEU A 1027 62.73 21.66 44.06
C LEU A 1027 62.00 22.92 43.60
#